data_AF-A0A7S3HBG1-F1
#
_entry.id   AF-A0A7S3HBG1-F1
#
_cell.length_a   1.000
_cell.length_b   1.000
_cell.length_c   1.000
_cell.angle_alpha   90.00
_cell.angle_beta   90.00
_cell.angle_gamma   90.00
#
_symmetry.space_group_name_H-M   'P 1'
#
loop_
_entity.id
_entity.type
_entity.pdbx_description
1 polymer ?
#
loop_
_entity_poly.entity_id
_entity_poly.type
_entity_poly.pdbx_seq_one_letter_code
_entity_poly.pdbx_strand_id
1 'polypeptide(L)'
;MIRLNGLIALLLASICILSIESAAAAKSAPPAKTAFFVSEECEKRVPSSFNAAQKKQLCTFDGTDKSSGTIGPAICASVAKQVLGGNVKFDTVLQLCQGASSAAPVQCYDKLEPAGNQLRTKYGIELCAKSDSTLPGECFADLNGFSGTANRLKPEQMLSFCKSLEDRAPLLCLQAVQDTKMLTVPQAFDVCKEVVGSGEDSSSPHNLAVATCLREMQTQIKPSFGVTAMDVLKFCAESNPNEFLDTLPEGEEADGSTDSLTGTSPPAQCFTESAHIKAAASTEGAVSEHSVTAPLLSPKQRLSLCSNAHTALGPINCTISAMFRGPGKPGAAGTNTGLKPAEVVELCQGALNAGPAMCFVESRNLGTNVERSHLCNGANSAGPAQCYRRSASTFRNDVGNRSLLCISATSEDPALCANSAPHYLSLSEKVDLCSNTPSSHAQDSVRCLTAVEAASKQFRNAPKKALGYFLDSLWDARDRKSRELLIHMCSFSGSQDPIASAECFRAAPNALEHDDAARMCTDIPSTEVIQHMQLCHRILPKDWGSEEASVLCESTTSREQVEAALRCAVEASTRMTFPKLTKLHAAQLCAYETAKSPVMACLKEVNRGVSASSNSAYLLTPETVVHVCSLGGSGENVNTKTHSPTHTPSSHTHTNTHIAVTNTNPGACLVKLATYSASKLIFDATVPQNICAHAEY
;
A
#
# COMPACT_ATOMS: atom_id res chain seq x y z
N MET A 1 33.42 3.30 23.99
CA MET A 1 32.72 2.08 23.50
C MET A 1 32.89 0.87 24.42
N ILE A 2 34.10 0.50 24.87
CA ILE A 2 34.29 -0.73 25.67
C ILE A 2 33.56 -0.72 27.03
N ARG A 3 33.41 0.45 27.68
CA ARG A 3 32.67 0.56 28.96
C ARG A 3 31.14 0.55 28.81
N LEU A 4 30.61 0.85 27.62
CA LEU A 4 29.16 0.86 27.38
C LEU A 4 28.63 -0.57 27.18
N ASN A 5 29.41 -1.42 26.51
CA ASN A 5 29.05 -2.83 26.28
C ASN A 5 29.04 -3.65 27.59
N GLY A 6 29.89 -3.31 28.56
CA GLY A 6 29.89 -3.97 29.88
C GLY A 6 28.64 -3.66 30.71
N LEU A 7 28.11 -2.43 30.61
CA LEU A 7 26.90 -2.04 31.34
C LEU A 7 25.63 -2.67 30.73
N ILE A 8 25.59 -2.80 29.40
CA ILE A 8 24.49 -3.45 28.68
C ILE A 8 24.45 -4.95 29.00
N ALA A 9 25.61 -5.63 29.06
CA ALA A 9 25.68 -7.04 29.43
C ALA A 9 25.21 -7.30 30.88
N LEU A 10 25.52 -6.40 31.81
CA LEU A 10 25.06 -6.47 33.21
C LEU A 10 23.55 -6.20 33.33
N LEU A 11 23.00 -5.25 32.57
CA LEU A 11 21.57 -4.99 32.50
C LEU A 11 20.80 -6.17 31.91
N LEU A 12 21.30 -6.79 30.83
CA LEU A 12 20.68 -7.97 30.22
C LEU A 12 20.75 -9.20 31.14
N ALA A 13 21.85 -9.38 31.88
CA ALA A 13 21.96 -10.44 32.88
C ALA A 13 20.97 -10.25 34.05
N SER A 14 20.77 -9.01 34.52
CA SER A 14 19.78 -8.71 35.57
C SER A 14 18.33 -8.91 35.10
N ILE A 15 18.01 -8.61 33.84
CA ILE A 15 16.67 -8.86 33.26
C ILE A 15 16.41 -10.37 33.11
N CYS A 16 17.43 -11.16 32.74
CA CYS A 16 17.32 -12.62 32.72
C CYS A 16 17.15 -13.23 34.12
N ILE A 17 17.81 -12.69 35.15
CA ILE A 17 17.68 -13.22 36.52
C ILE A 17 16.29 -12.90 37.10
N LEU A 18 15.73 -11.71 36.82
CA LEU A 18 14.35 -11.35 37.22
C LEU A 18 13.27 -12.18 36.49
N SER A 19 13.59 -12.77 35.34
CA SER A 19 12.67 -13.63 34.59
C SER A 19 12.63 -15.09 35.09
N ILE A 20 13.64 -15.53 35.85
CA ILE A 20 13.74 -16.92 36.32
C ILE A 20 13.06 -17.13 37.69
N GLU A 21 12.92 -16.09 38.52
CA GLU A 21 12.25 -16.19 39.83
C GLU A 21 10.71 -16.18 39.79
N SER A 22 10.08 -15.87 38.64
CA SER A 22 8.60 -15.89 38.53
C SER A 22 7.99 -17.25 38.16
N ALA A 23 8.81 -18.29 37.92
CA ALA A 23 8.33 -19.59 37.44
C ALA A 23 8.05 -20.63 38.55
N ALA A 24 8.21 -20.30 39.83
CA ALA A 24 8.20 -21.28 40.92
C ALA A 24 7.09 -21.05 41.98
N ALA A 25 5.83 -20.80 41.59
CA ALA A 25 4.68 -20.97 42.50
C ALA A 25 3.29 -20.96 41.82
N ALA A 26 3.10 -21.62 40.67
CA ALA A 26 1.75 -21.84 40.14
C ALA A 26 1.22 -23.22 40.59
N LYS A 27 0.50 -23.26 41.73
CA LYS A 27 -0.36 -24.40 42.08
C LYS A 27 -1.40 -24.54 40.97
N SER A 28 -1.37 -25.67 40.25
CA SER A 28 -2.33 -26.01 39.19
C SER A 28 -3.77 -25.90 39.71
N ALA A 29 -4.47 -24.84 39.31
CA ALA A 29 -5.92 -24.79 39.42
C ALA A 29 -6.51 -25.92 38.56
N PRO A 30 -7.53 -26.66 39.04
CA PRO A 30 -8.20 -27.66 38.21
C PRO A 30 -8.73 -26.99 36.94
N PRO A 31 -8.56 -27.61 35.74
CA PRO A 31 -9.01 -27.02 34.50
C PRO A 31 -10.50 -26.70 34.63
N ALA A 32 -10.85 -25.42 34.40
CA ALA A 32 -12.24 -25.01 34.32
C ALA A 32 -12.93 -25.89 33.27
N LYS A 33 -14.07 -26.50 33.61
CA LYS A 33 -14.83 -27.34 32.69
C LYS A 33 -15.26 -26.49 31.49
N THR A 34 -14.54 -26.58 30.38
CA THR A 34 -14.93 -25.97 29.11
C THR A 34 -16.24 -26.62 28.66
N ALA A 35 -17.28 -25.81 28.49
CA ALA A 35 -18.56 -26.29 28.00
C ALA A 35 -18.44 -26.58 26.49
N PHE A 36 -18.49 -27.86 26.13
CA PHE A 36 -18.51 -28.29 24.74
C PHE A 36 -19.91 -28.07 24.14
N PHE A 37 -19.97 -27.43 22.98
CA PHE A 37 -21.20 -27.28 22.21
C PHE A 37 -21.19 -28.26 21.04
N VAL A 38 -22.37 -28.77 20.68
CA VAL A 38 -22.58 -29.71 19.58
C VAL A 38 -23.56 -29.07 18.61
N SER A 39 -23.20 -29.01 17.32
CA SER A 39 -24.10 -28.50 16.28
C SER A 39 -25.07 -29.59 15.83
N GLU A 40 -26.35 -29.43 16.14
CA GLU A 40 -27.42 -30.36 15.73
C GLU A 40 -27.54 -30.45 14.19
N GLU A 41 -27.31 -29.34 13.48
CA GLU A 41 -27.34 -29.29 12.02
C GLU A 41 -26.15 -30.05 11.40
N CYS A 42 -24.98 -30.03 12.04
CA CYS A 42 -23.85 -30.86 11.64
C CYS A 42 -24.22 -32.35 11.76
N GLU A 43 -24.73 -32.80 12.91
CA GLU A 43 -25.06 -34.22 13.14
C GLU A 43 -26.06 -34.78 12.12
N LYS A 44 -27.06 -33.97 11.73
CA LYS A 44 -28.06 -34.33 10.70
C LYS A 44 -27.43 -34.59 9.33
N ARG A 45 -26.33 -33.91 9.00
CA ARG A 45 -25.65 -34.00 7.70
C ARG A 45 -24.54 -35.06 7.67
N VAL A 46 -24.08 -35.57 8.82
CA VAL A 46 -23.07 -36.63 8.85
C VAL A 46 -23.65 -37.92 8.24
N PRO A 47 -22.91 -38.62 7.34
CA PRO A 47 -23.39 -39.84 6.69
C PRO A 47 -23.95 -40.88 7.67
N SER A 48 -25.01 -41.59 7.26
CA SER A 48 -25.68 -42.62 8.07
C SER A 48 -24.79 -43.82 8.42
N SER A 49 -23.67 -44.00 7.72
CA SER A 49 -22.68 -45.03 8.04
C SER A 49 -21.95 -44.80 9.37
N PHE A 50 -22.02 -43.60 9.95
CA PHE A 50 -21.46 -43.29 11.26
C PHE A 50 -22.54 -43.45 12.34
N ASN A 51 -22.19 -44.08 13.45
CA ASN A 51 -23.10 -44.23 14.58
C ASN A 51 -23.31 -42.90 15.34
N ALA A 52 -24.32 -42.81 16.19
CA ALA A 52 -24.67 -41.56 16.89
C ALA A 52 -23.51 -40.97 17.71
N ALA A 53 -22.70 -41.81 18.36
CA ALA A 53 -21.55 -41.36 19.15
C ALA A 53 -20.46 -40.74 18.25
N GLN A 54 -20.19 -41.37 17.12
CA GLN A 54 -19.24 -40.89 16.11
C GLN A 54 -19.69 -39.56 15.50
N LYS A 55 -20.98 -39.42 15.17
CA LYS A 55 -21.56 -38.17 14.66
C LYS A 55 -21.37 -37.03 15.66
N LYS A 56 -21.69 -37.29 16.93
CA LYS A 56 -21.53 -36.31 18.01
C LYS A 56 -20.08 -35.90 18.20
N GLN A 57 -19.16 -36.86 18.22
CA GLN A 57 -17.73 -36.59 18.40
C GLN A 57 -17.16 -35.74 17.26
N LEU A 58 -17.58 -36.01 16.02
CA LEU A 58 -17.17 -35.23 14.84
C LEU A 58 -17.70 -33.79 14.88
N CYS A 59 -18.93 -33.59 15.37
CA CYS A 59 -19.60 -32.30 15.44
C CYS A 59 -19.38 -31.57 16.78
N THR A 60 -18.41 -32.00 17.60
CA THR A 60 -18.03 -31.34 18.85
C THR A 60 -16.87 -30.37 18.60
N PHE A 61 -17.02 -29.12 19.03
CA PHE A 61 -16.02 -28.05 18.89
C PHE A 61 -15.66 -27.45 20.26
N ASP A 62 -14.39 -27.06 20.41
CA ASP A 62 -13.86 -26.35 21.58
C ASP A 62 -14.14 -24.85 21.38
N GLY A 63 -15.04 -24.30 22.18
CA GLY A 63 -15.82 -23.08 21.88
C GLY A 63 -15.08 -21.74 21.96
N THR A 64 -13.81 -21.67 21.56
CA THR A 64 -13.05 -20.40 21.53
C THR A 64 -13.42 -19.52 20.34
N ASP A 65 -13.85 -20.11 19.22
CA ASP A 65 -14.31 -19.38 18.04
C ASP A 65 -15.83 -19.45 17.87
N LYS A 66 -16.52 -18.32 18.10
CA LYS A 66 -17.98 -18.21 17.94
C LYS A 66 -18.47 -18.40 16.50
N SER A 67 -17.57 -18.57 15.53
CA SER A 67 -17.90 -18.92 14.14
C SER A 67 -18.20 -20.41 13.93
N SER A 68 -17.95 -21.28 14.92
CA SER A 68 -17.93 -22.75 14.75
C SER A 68 -19.30 -23.46 14.69
N GLY A 69 -20.39 -22.76 14.38
CA GLY A 69 -21.68 -23.39 14.04
C GLY A 69 -21.68 -24.06 12.64
N THR A 70 -20.50 -24.30 12.05
CA THR A 70 -20.38 -24.68 10.65
C THR A 70 -20.75 -26.15 10.43
N ILE A 71 -21.41 -26.40 9.30
CA ILE A 71 -21.68 -27.74 8.77
C ILE A 71 -20.43 -28.41 8.16
N GLY A 72 -19.27 -27.75 8.25
CA GLY A 72 -18.01 -28.15 7.63
C GLY A 72 -17.53 -29.55 8.02
N PRO A 73 -17.54 -29.97 9.31
CA PRO A 73 -17.12 -31.32 9.68
C PRO A 73 -17.97 -32.42 9.04
N ALA A 74 -19.28 -32.18 8.90
CA ALA A 74 -20.20 -33.11 8.25
C ALA A 74 -19.97 -33.19 6.73
N ILE A 75 -19.75 -32.04 6.07
CA ILE A 75 -19.39 -31.99 4.64
C ILE A 75 -18.08 -32.74 4.40
N CYS A 76 -17.06 -32.45 5.21
CA CYS A 76 -15.77 -33.11 5.15
C CYS A 76 -15.90 -34.64 5.29
N ALA A 77 -16.62 -35.13 6.30
CA ALA A 77 -16.80 -36.58 6.50
C ALA A 77 -17.60 -37.26 5.38
N SER A 78 -18.54 -36.56 4.76
CA SER A 78 -19.26 -37.05 3.58
C SER A 78 -18.31 -37.25 2.39
N VAL A 79 -17.47 -36.25 2.11
CA VAL A 79 -16.44 -36.34 1.05
C VAL A 79 -15.40 -37.42 1.39
N ALA A 80 -15.03 -37.58 2.66
CA ALA A 80 -14.09 -38.63 3.10
C ALA A 80 -14.56 -40.03 2.72
N LYS A 81 -15.86 -40.32 2.92
CA LYS A 81 -16.46 -41.61 2.55
C LYS A 81 -16.48 -41.84 1.05
N GLN A 82 -16.63 -40.78 0.26
CA GLN A 82 -16.69 -40.86 -1.20
C GLN A 82 -15.29 -41.02 -1.81
N VAL A 83 -14.33 -40.20 -1.37
CA VAL A 83 -13.01 -40.07 -1.99
C VAL A 83 -12.01 -41.09 -1.43
N LEU A 84 -11.98 -41.31 -0.11
CA LEU A 84 -10.99 -42.19 0.53
C LEU A 84 -11.41 -43.68 0.51
N GLY A 85 -12.57 -43.99 -0.07
CA GLY A 85 -13.16 -45.32 -0.13
C GLY A 85 -13.78 -45.81 1.19
N GLY A 86 -14.49 -46.94 1.10
CA GLY A 86 -15.30 -47.48 2.21
C GLY A 86 -14.52 -47.96 3.44
N ASN A 87 -13.20 -48.17 3.32
CA ASN A 87 -12.35 -48.77 4.34
C ASN A 87 -11.61 -47.77 5.23
N VAL A 88 -11.84 -46.45 5.06
CA VAL A 88 -11.20 -45.46 5.92
C VAL A 88 -11.70 -45.58 7.36
N LYS A 89 -10.76 -45.64 8.32
CA LYS A 89 -11.09 -45.74 9.74
C LYS A 89 -11.72 -44.45 10.23
N PHE A 90 -12.69 -44.56 11.13
CA PHE A 90 -13.36 -43.39 11.72
C PHE A 90 -12.35 -42.43 12.37
N ASP A 91 -11.33 -42.94 13.05
CA ASP A 91 -10.31 -42.10 13.70
C ASP A 91 -9.59 -41.17 12.70
N THR A 92 -9.34 -41.64 11.48
CA THR A 92 -8.75 -40.82 10.40
C THR A 92 -9.72 -39.74 9.93
N VAL A 93 -11.01 -40.08 9.75
CA VAL A 93 -12.05 -39.10 9.40
C VAL A 93 -12.17 -38.05 10.49
N LEU A 94 -12.19 -38.48 11.75
CA LEU A 94 -12.30 -37.59 12.89
C LEU A 94 -11.11 -36.62 12.94
N GLN A 95 -9.88 -37.10 12.83
CA GLN A 95 -8.69 -36.24 12.90
C GLN A 95 -8.59 -35.25 11.73
N LEU A 96 -9.09 -35.61 10.54
CA LEU A 96 -9.09 -34.71 9.38
C LEU A 96 -10.22 -33.68 9.44
N CYS A 97 -11.42 -34.10 9.84
CA CYS A 97 -12.64 -33.32 9.67
C CYS A 97 -13.09 -32.58 10.92
N GLN A 98 -12.55 -32.88 12.10
CA GLN A 98 -12.91 -32.17 13.32
C GLN A 98 -12.48 -30.70 13.23
N GLY A 99 -13.45 -29.79 13.34
CA GLY A 99 -13.23 -28.34 13.23
C GLY A 99 -13.04 -27.82 11.81
N ALA A 100 -13.20 -28.65 10.78
CA ALA A 100 -13.10 -28.22 9.39
C ALA A 100 -14.22 -27.23 9.02
N SER A 101 -13.90 -26.18 8.26
CA SER A 101 -14.88 -25.26 7.68
C SER A 101 -15.47 -25.75 6.35
N SER A 102 -14.75 -26.64 5.65
CA SER A 102 -15.08 -27.13 4.30
C SER A 102 -14.66 -28.60 4.10
N ALA A 103 -14.75 -29.11 2.86
CA ALA A 103 -14.22 -30.43 2.49
C ALA A 103 -12.69 -30.45 2.26
N ALA A 104 -12.02 -29.30 2.36
CA ALA A 104 -10.62 -29.14 2.00
C ALA A 104 -9.64 -30.09 2.71
N PRO A 105 -9.79 -30.42 4.01
CA PRO A 105 -8.87 -31.36 4.68
C PRO A 105 -8.81 -32.74 4.00
N VAL A 106 -9.96 -33.24 3.55
CA VAL A 106 -10.04 -34.55 2.90
C VAL A 106 -9.51 -34.48 1.48
N GLN A 107 -9.83 -33.41 0.75
CA GLN A 107 -9.32 -33.21 -0.61
C GLN A 107 -7.80 -33.03 -0.59
N CYS A 108 -7.25 -32.27 0.36
CA CYS A 108 -5.81 -32.20 0.66
C CYS A 108 -5.23 -33.60 0.91
N TYR A 109 -5.87 -34.39 1.79
CA TYR A 109 -5.40 -35.74 2.12
C TYR A 109 -5.44 -36.72 0.94
N ASP A 110 -6.35 -36.49 0.01
CA ASP A 110 -6.45 -37.26 -1.23
C ASP A 110 -5.31 -36.96 -2.20
N LYS A 111 -4.93 -35.68 -2.34
CA LYS A 111 -3.79 -35.26 -3.18
C LYS A 111 -2.46 -35.87 -2.78
N LEU A 112 -2.34 -36.46 -1.59
CA LEU A 112 -1.15 -37.19 -1.14
C LEU A 112 -1.03 -38.61 -1.70
N GLU A 113 -2.03 -39.14 -2.39
CA GLU A 113 -1.98 -40.49 -2.98
C GLU A 113 -0.72 -40.74 -3.85
N PRO A 114 -0.30 -39.81 -4.75
CA PRO A 114 0.91 -39.99 -5.55
C PRO A 114 2.19 -40.11 -4.73
N ALA A 115 2.20 -39.61 -3.48
CA ALA A 115 3.35 -39.73 -2.59
C ALA A 115 3.51 -41.13 -1.96
N GLY A 116 2.50 -41.99 -2.09
CA GLY A 116 2.49 -43.35 -1.58
C GLY A 116 1.88 -43.49 -0.18
N ASN A 117 1.29 -44.67 0.08
CA ASN A 117 0.48 -44.95 1.28
C ASN A 117 1.22 -44.75 2.62
N GLN A 118 2.54 -44.98 2.65
CA GLN A 118 3.33 -44.86 3.87
C GLN A 118 3.46 -43.40 4.32
N LEU A 119 3.74 -42.48 3.39
CA LEU A 119 3.84 -41.05 3.69
C LEU A 119 2.48 -40.45 3.99
N ARG A 120 1.46 -40.85 3.22
CA ARG A 120 0.07 -40.46 3.43
C ARG A 120 -0.39 -40.76 4.86
N THR A 121 -0.11 -41.97 5.36
CA THR A 121 -0.52 -42.38 6.72
C THR A 121 0.27 -41.66 7.81
N LYS A 122 1.57 -41.38 7.59
CA LYS A 122 2.44 -40.78 8.60
C LYS A 122 2.26 -39.26 8.74
N TYR A 123 2.12 -38.54 7.61
CA TYR A 123 2.15 -37.08 7.59
C TYR A 123 0.83 -36.44 7.14
N GLY A 124 -0.03 -37.19 6.44
CA GLY A 124 -1.18 -36.59 5.78
C GLY A 124 -2.20 -35.98 6.72
N ILE A 125 -2.44 -36.61 7.88
CA ILE A 125 -3.33 -36.05 8.89
C ILE A 125 -2.73 -34.75 9.45
N GLU A 126 -1.45 -34.77 9.80
CA GLU A 126 -0.78 -33.61 10.39
C GLU A 126 -0.75 -32.41 9.43
N LEU A 127 -0.64 -32.67 8.13
CA LEU A 127 -0.56 -31.68 7.07
C LEU A 127 -1.92 -31.09 6.68
N CYS A 128 -2.94 -31.94 6.58
CA CYS A 128 -4.24 -31.55 6.03
C CYS A 128 -5.31 -31.26 7.09
N ALA A 129 -5.13 -31.69 8.33
CA ALA A 129 -6.07 -31.35 9.40
C ALA A 129 -6.17 -29.82 9.55
N LYS A 130 -7.40 -29.31 9.58
CA LYS A 130 -7.74 -27.87 9.63
C LYS A 130 -7.34 -27.04 8.41
N SER A 131 -6.84 -27.65 7.33
CA SER A 131 -6.59 -26.94 6.07
C SER A 131 -7.90 -26.42 5.48
N ASP A 132 -7.89 -25.19 4.98
CA ASP A 132 -8.99 -24.59 4.22
C ASP A 132 -8.84 -24.76 2.70
N SER A 133 -7.68 -25.24 2.24
CA SER A 133 -7.35 -25.51 0.83
C SER A 133 -6.77 -26.92 0.60
N THR A 134 -6.63 -27.32 -0.67
CA THR A 134 -5.95 -28.55 -1.09
C THR A 134 -4.43 -28.39 -1.21
N LEU A 135 -3.94 -27.15 -1.11
CA LEU A 135 -2.58 -26.76 -1.45
C LEU A 135 -1.50 -27.49 -0.64
N PRO A 136 -1.63 -27.70 0.70
CA PRO A 136 -0.60 -28.41 1.44
C PRO A 136 -0.39 -29.84 0.91
N GLY A 137 -1.47 -30.52 0.52
CA GLY A 137 -1.43 -31.85 -0.06
C GLY A 137 -0.81 -31.89 -1.46
N GLU A 138 -1.19 -30.95 -2.33
CA GLU A 138 -0.59 -30.78 -3.66
C GLU A 138 0.90 -30.49 -3.56
N CYS A 139 1.28 -29.53 -2.70
CA CYS A 139 2.67 -29.19 -2.42
C CYS A 139 3.48 -30.43 -2.03
N PHE A 140 3.02 -31.19 -1.05
CA PHE A 140 3.79 -32.32 -0.56
C PHE A 140 3.93 -33.43 -1.61
N ALA A 141 2.87 -33.66 -2.41
CA ALA A 141 2.91 -34.61 -3.51
C ALA A 141 3.93 -34.19 -4.59
N ASP A 142 3.92 -32.92 -4.99
CA ASP A 142 4.84 -32.36 -5.97
C ASP A 142 6.29 -32.44 -5.47
N LEU A 143 6.56 -32.03 -4.21
CA LEU A 143 7.88 -32.13 -3.59
C LEU A 143 8.41 -33.56 -3.52
N ASN A 144 7.54 -34.52 -3.19
CA ASN A 144 7.93 -35.93 -3.13
C ASN A 144 8.19 -36.51 -4.54
N GLY A 145 7.51 -35.97 -5.54
CA GLY A 145 7.67 -36.26 -6.97
C GLY A 145 9.03 -35.89 -7.53
N PHE A 146 9.77 -34.98 -6.89
CA PHE A 146 11.15 -34.56 -7.27
C PHE A 146 12.23 -35.67 -7.09
N SER A 147 11.81 -36.94 -7.07
CA SER A 147 12.63 -38.14 -7.04
C SER A 147 13.72 -38.18 -8.13
N GLY A 148 14.96 -38.55 -7.74
CA GLY A 148 16.06 -38.80 -8.67
C GLY A 148 17.33 -37.96 -8.48
N THR A 149 17.34 -37.00 -7.57
CA THR A 149 18.54 -36.20 -7.27
C THR A 149 19.12 -36.59 -5.91
N ALA A 150 20.45 -36.57 -5.76
CA ALA A 150 21.17 -36.87 -4.50
C ALA A 150 20.81 -35.92 -3.34
N ASN A 151 19.86 -34.99 -3.54
CA ASN A 151 19.50 -33.90 -2.65
C ASN A 151 17.98 -33.88 -2.38
N ARG A 152 17.40 -35.03 -2.03
CA ARG A 152 15.99 -35.10 -1.61
C ARG A 152 15.78 -34.35 -0.29
N LEU A 153 14.73 -33.54 -0.23
CA LEU A 153 14.26 -32.97 1.04
C LEU A 153 13.81 -34.09 1.96
N LYS A 154 14.06 -33.92 3.27
CA LYS A 154 13.50 -34.83 4.26
C LYS A 154 11.99 -34.58 4.36
N PRO A 155 11.15 -35.62 4.59
CA PRO A 155 9.70 -35.46 4.74
C PRO A 155 9.30 -34.41 5.78
N GLU A 156 10.09 -34.25 6.85
CA GLU A 156 9.87 -33.23 7.88
C GLU A 156 10.04 -31.79 7.36
N GLN A 157 10.99 -31.57 6.45
CA GLN A 157 11.20 -30.26 5.81
C GLN A 157 10.07 -29.94 4.83
N MET A 158 9.64 -30.94 4.05
CA MET A 158 8.49 -30.82 3.13
C MET A 158 7.21 -30.50 3.90
N LEU A 159 6.98 -31.20 5.02
CA LEU A 159 5.84 -30.96 5.90
C LEU A 159 5.85 -29.53 6.44
N SER A 160 6.97 -29.06 7.00
CA SER A 160 7.07 -27.71 7.56
C SER A 160 6.82 -26.63 6.52
N PHE A 161 7.23 -26.86 5.28
CA PHE A 161 7.02 -25.92 4.17
C PHE A 161 5.59 -25.89 3.69
N CYS A 162 5.03 -27.04 3.33
CA CYS A 162 3.69 -27.11 2.77
C CYS A 162 2.62 -26.66 3.78
N LYS A 163 2.92 -26.73 5.08
CA LYS A 163 2.08 -26.15 6.14
C LYS A 163 2.11 -24.62 6.21
N SER A 164 3.23 -23.99 5.85
CA SER A 164 3.37 -22.53 5.86
C SER A 164 2.96 -21.89 4.52
N LEU A 165 2.38 -22.66 3.59
CA LEU A 165 1.93 -22.14 2.31
C LEU A 165 0.51 -21.62 2.41
N GLU A 166 0.37 -20.31 2.23
CA GLU A 166 -0.91 -19.65 2.01
C GLU A 166 -1.25 -19.61 0.50
N ASP A 167 -0.23 -19.56 -0.37
CA ASP A 167 -0.36 -19.54 -1.83
C ASP A 167 0.54 -20.59 -2.52
N ARG A 168 0.17 -20.99 -3.76
CA ARG A 168 0.89 -21.95 -4.61
C ARG A 168 2.22 -21.41 -5.14
N ALA A 169 2.39 -20.10 -5.08
CA ALA A 169 3.57 -19.34 -5.41
C ALA A 169 4.95 -19.96 -5.05
N PRO A 170 5.29 -20.26 -3.77
CA PRO A 170 6.58 -20.86 -3.43
C PRO A 170 6.82 -22.21 -4.11
N LEU A 171 5.76 -22.98 -4.33
CA LEU A 171 5.83 -24.27 -4.99
C LEU A 171 6.16 -24.10 -6.48
N LEU A 172 5.53 -23.12 -7.15
CA LEU A 172 5.84 -22.79 -8.55
C LEU A 172 7.27 -22.28 -8.71
N CYS A 173 7.76 -21.44 -7.77
CA CYS A 173 9.17 -21.03 -7.73
C CYS A 173 10.08 -22.25 -7.64
N LEU A 174 9.83 -23.16 -6.70
CA LEU A 174 10.67 -24.32 -6.49
C LEU A 174 10.67 -25.27 -7.68
N GLN A 175 9.51 -25.47 -8.32
CA GLN A 175 9.39 -26.25 -9.55
C GLN A 175 10.21 -25.63 -10.68
N ALA A 176 10.10 -24.31 -10.89
CA ALA A 176 10.88 -23.60 -11.90
C ALA A 176 12.39 -23.72 -11.64
N VAL A 177 12.83 -23.58 -10.38
CA VAL A 177 14.24 -23.77 -10.01
C VAL A 177 14.68 -25.22 -10.26
N GLN A 178 13.86 -26.21 -9.92
CA GLN A 178 14.17 -27.62 -10.15
C GLN A 178 14.34 -27.93 -11.64
N ASP A 179 13.46 -27.39 -12.49
CA ASP A 179 13.54 -27.54 -13.95
C ASP A 179 14.88 -27.03 -14.47
N THR A 180 15.41 -25.95 -13.90
CA THR A 180 16.72 -25.39 -14.29
C THR A 180 17.90 -26.32 -13.98
N LYS A 181 17.76 -27.23 -13.00
CA LYS A 181 18.84 -28.05 -12.45
C LYS A 181 20.06 -27.25 -11.95
N MET A 182 19.90 -25.93 -11.74
CA MET A 182 21.02 -25.07 -11.37
C MET A 182 21.25 -24.98 -9.85
N LEU A 183 20.22 -25.27 -9.05
CA LEU A 183 20.33 -25.34 -7.59
C LEU A 183 19.98 -26.74 -7.09
N THR A 184 20.53 -27.10 -5.94
CA THR A 184 20.05 -28.25 -5.17
C THR A 184 18.68 -27.93 -4.58
N VAL A 185 17.84 -28.95 -4.38
CA VAL A 185 16.49 -28.73 -3.81
C VAL A 185 16.53 -27.98 -2.47
N PRO A 186 17.45 -28.25 -1.52
CA PRO A 186 17.55 -27.47 -0.29
C PRO A 186 17.89 -25.99 -0.52
N GLN A 187 18.82 -25.68 -1.43
CA GLN A 187 19.16 -24.28 -1.75
C GLN A 187 18.00 -23.57 -2.44
N ALA A 188 17.33 -24.25 -3.37
CA ALA A 188 16.15 -23.72 -4.05
C ALA A 188 15.02 -23.42 -3.06
N PHE A 189 14.86 -24.30 -2.08
CA PHE A 189 13.88 -24.18 -1.01
C PHE A 189 14.16 -22.97 -0.11
N ASP A 190 15.39 -22.81 0.38
CA ASP A 190 15.75 -21.69 1.26
C ASP A 190 15.50 -20.35 0.55
N VAL A 191 15.85 -20.25 -0.73
CA VAL A 191 15.68 -19.01 -1.49
C VAL A 191 14.23 -18.76 -1.89
N CYS A 192 13.50 -19.76 -2.41
CA CYS A 192 12.09 -19.57 -2.75
C CYS A 192 11.25 -19.25 -1.51
N LYS A 193 11.66 -19.68 -0.32
CA LYS A 193 11.01 -19.29 0.93
C LYS A 193 11.25 -17.82 1.28
N GLU A 194 12.46 -17.31 1.11
CA GLU A 194 12.80 -15.90 1.39
C GLU A 194 12.21 -14.93 0.36
N VAL A 195 12.27 -15.28 -0.92
CA VAL A 195 11.88 -14.40 -2.04
C VAL A 195 10.38 -14.21 -2.12
N VAL A 196 9.61 -15.27 -1.88
CA VAL A 196 8.16 -15.28 -2.13
C VAL A 196 7.38 -14.69 -0.95
N GLY A 197 8.02 -14.58 0.23
CA GLY A 197 7.37 -14.13 1.45
C GLY A 197 6.29 -15.10 1.91
N SER A 198 6.51 -15.82 3.01
CA SER A 198 5.46 -16.63 3.64
C SER A 198 4.55 -15.79 4.54
N GLY A 199 4.22 -14.56 4.15
CA GLY A 199 3.47 -13.60 4.95
C GLY A 199 2.16 -13.19 4.30
N GLU A 200 1.23 -12.69 5.13
CA GLU A 200 -0.13 -12.26 4.76
C GLU A 200 -0.15 -11.19 3.63
N ASP A 201 0.97 -10.50 3.39
CA ASP A 201 1.13 -9.47 2.34
C ASP A 201 1.66 -10.01 0.99
N SER A 202 1.89 -11.32 0.86
CA SER A 202 2.39 -11.93 -0.38
C SER A 202 1.28 -12.02 -1.42
N SER A 203 1.15 -10.98 -2.25
CA SER A 203 0.20 -11.01 -3.36
C SER A 203 0.60 -12.10 -4.37
N SER A 204 -0.34 -13.00 -4.67
CA SER A 204 -0.19 -14.09 -5.65
C SER A 204 0.44 -13.67 -7.00
N PRO A 205 0.17 -12.47 -7.57
CA PRO A 205 0.75 -12.05 -8.85
C PRO A 205 2.28 -11.94 -8.85
N HIS A 206 2.88 -11.50 -7.73
CA HIS A 206 4.33 -11.31 -7.65
C HIS A 206 5.06 -12.61 -7.92
N ASN A 207 4.61 -13.65 -7.26
CA ASN A 207 5.28 -14.93 -7.22
C ASN A 207 5.14 -15.71 -8.52
N LEU A 208 3.98 -15.56 -9.17
CA LEU A 208 3.78 -16.08 -10.52
C LEU A 208 4.76 -15.43 -11.50
N ALA A 209 5.00 -14.13 -11.39
CA ALA A 209 5.96 -13.42 -12.22
C ALA A 209 7.41 -13.88 -11.97
N VAL A 210 7.81 -14.10 -10.72
CA VAL A 210 9.12 -14.68 -10.37
C VAL A 210 9.30 -16.07 -10.99
N ALA A 211 8.31 -16.95 -10.85
CA ALA A 211 8.35 -18.30 -11.42
C ALA A 211 8.43 -18.29 -12.96
N THR A 212 7.66 -17.41 -13.60
CA THR A 212 7.71 -17.21 -15.07
C THR A 212 9.07 -16.70 -15.52
N CYS A 213 9.62 -15.68 -14.84
CA CYS A 213 10.97 -15.17 -15.12
C CYS A 213 12.03 -16.27 -15.05
N LEU A 214 12.00 -17.11 -14.00
CA LEU A 214 12.95 -18.22 -13.83
C LEU A 214 12.90 -19.22 -14.99
N ARG A 215 11.69 -19.60 -15.40
CA ARG A 215 11.47 -20.55 -16.51
C ARG A 215 12.00 -20.01 -17.84
N GLU A 216 11.79 -18.73 -18.11
CA GLU A 216 12.27 -18.09 -19.33
C GLU A 216 13.79 -17.99 -19.35
N MET A 217 14.35 -17.53 -18.23
CA MET A 217 15.79 -17.37 -18.05
C MET A 217 16.54 -18.69 -18.16
N GLN A 218 15.94 -19.82 -17.78
CA GLN A 218 16.52 -21.16 -17.88
C GLN A 218 17.13 -21.45 -19.26
N THR A 219 16.45 -21.04 -20.33
CA THR A 219 16.92 -21.30 -21.70
C THR A 219 18.12 -20.44 -22.11
N GLN A 220 18.31 -19.30 -21.42
CA GLN A 220 19.28 -18.27 -21.76
C GLN A 220 20.60 -18.43 -21.02
N ILE A 221 20.60 -19.09 -19.86
CA ILE A 221 21.77 -19.17 -18.99
C ILE A 221 22.54 -20.46 -19.26
N LYS A 222 23.75 -20.31 -19.81
CA LYS A 222 24.76 -21.37 -19.87
C LYS A 222 25.78 -21.16 -18.75
N PRO A 223 26.21 -22.20 -18.02
CA PRO A 223 27.25 -22.08 -16.98
C PRO A 223 28.54 -21.40 -17.46
N SER A 224 28.85 -21.49 -18.76
CA SER A 224 29.98 -20.82 -19.42
C SER A 224 29.93 -19.30 -19.36
N PHE A 225 28.79 -18.69 -19.05
CA PHE A 225 28.61 -17.24 -18.99
C PHE A 225 29.01 -16.62 -17.64
N GLY A 226 29.45 -17.42 -16.67
CA GLY A 226 29.83 -16.94 -15.34
C GLY A 226 28.67 -16.42 -14.50
N VAL A 227 27.44 -16.64 -14.95
CA VAL A 227 26.20 -16.36 -14.21
C VAL A 227 25.82 -17.63 -13.45
N THR A 228 25.65 -17.49 -12.14
CA THR A 228 25.22 -18.57 -11.27
C THR A 228 23.69 -18.64 -11.23
N ALA A 229 23.17 -19.79 -10.83
CA ALA A 229 21.75 -19.96 -10.52
C ALA A 229 21.22 -18.89 -9.57
N MET A 230 22.04 -18.56 -8.56
CA MET A 230 21.70 -17.60 -7.53
C MET A 230 21.59 -16.18 -8.08
N ASP A 231 22.47 -15.81 -9.03
CA ASP A 231 22.41 -14.49 -9.68
C ASP A 231 21.06 -14.31 -10.41
N VAL A 232 20.53 -15.38 -11.01
CA VAL A 232 19.31 -15.37 -11.82
C VAL A 232 18.08 -15.37 -10.94
N LEU A 233 18.13 -16.16 -9.87
CA LEU A 233 17.07 -16.22 -8.89
C LEU A 233 16.93 -14.88 -8.18
N LYS A 234 18.05 -14.28 -7.74
CA LYS A 234 18.09 -12.94 -7.18
C LYS A 234 17.55 -11.89 -8.18
N PHE A 235 17.96 -11.99 -9.45
CA PHE A 235 17.44 -11.13 -10.51
C PHE A 235 15.92 -11.22 -10.66
N CYS A 236 15.36 -12.43 -10.77
CA CYS A 236 13.92 -12.61 -10.92
C CYS A 236 13.15 -12.22 -9.66
N ALA A 237 13.73 -12.41 -8.47
CA ALA A 237 13.17 -12.03 -7.18
C ALA A 237 13.11 -10.50 -6.97
N GLU A 238 14.19 -9.80 -7.29
CA GLU A 238 14.31 -8.35 -7.10
C GLU A 238 13.54 -7.57 -8.16
N SER A 239 13.22 -8.20 -9.29
CA SER A 239 12.41 -7.59 -10.34
C SER A 239 10.97 -7.43 -9.87
N ASN A 240 10.64 -6.29 -9.24
CA ASN A 240 9.31 -6.02 -8.67
C ASN A 240 8.20 -6.04 -9.73
N PRO A 241 7.49 -7.16 -9.93
CA PRO A 241 6.46 -7.34 -10.93
C PRO A 241 5.16 -6.58 -10.61
N ASN A 242 4.98 -6.09 -9.38
CA ASN A 242 3.74 -5.42 -8.97
C ASN A 242 3.63 -4.01 -9.57
N GLU A 243 4.75 -3.32 -9.75
CA GLU A 243 4.80 -2.01 -10.41
C GLU A 243 4.34 -2.09 -11.88
N PHE A 244 4.33 -3.29 -12.47
CA PHE A 244 3.87 -3.52 -13.84
C PHE A 244 2.35 -3.62 -13.94
N LEU A 245 1.68 -4.16 -12.93
CA LEU A 245 0.22 -4.37 -12.97
C LEU A 245 -0.54 -3.04 -12.93
N ASP A 246 0.00 -2.05 -12.21
CA ASP A 246 -0.61 -0.72 -12.09
C ASP A 246 -0.38 0.17 -13.32
N THR A 247 0.59 -0.18 -14.19
CA THR A 247 0.89 0.60 -15.41
C THR A 247 0.20 0.06 -16.66
N LEU A 248 -0.49 -1.07 -16.57
CA LEU A 248 -1.35 -1.53 -17.66
C LEU A 248 -2.55 -0.57 -17.72
N PRO A 249 -2.79 0.09 -18.87
CA PRO A 249 -3.89 1.04 -18.99
C PRO A 249 -5.21 0.34 -18.65
N GLU A 250 -5.91 0.83 -17.61
CA GLU A 250 -7.15 0.25 -17.06
C GLU A 250 -8.36 0.27 -18.04
N GLY A 251 -8.14 0.41 -19.35
CA GLY A 251 -9.20 0.64 -20.33
C GLY A 251 -9.22 -0.30 -21.54
N GLU A 252 -8.25 -1.20 -21.69
CA GLU A 252 -8.35 -2.26 -22.70
C GLU A 252 -8.92 -3.50 -22.03
N GLU A 253 -10.26 -3.61 -22.03
CA GLU A 253 -10.95 -4.87 -21.74
C GLU A 253 -10.35 -5.93 -22.65
N ALA A 254 -9.53 -6.80 -22.06
CA ALA A 254 -8.91 -7.90 -22.76
C ALA A 254 -10.03 -8.79 -23.34
N ASP A 255 -10.24 -8.69 -24.65
CA ASP A 255 -11.01 -9.69 -25.41
C ASP A 255 -10.51 -11.06 -24.95
N GLY A 256 -11.42 -11.89 -24.43
CA GLY A 256 -11.18 -13.08 -23.59
C GLY A 256 -10.41 -14.26 -24.21
N SER A 257 -9.41 -13.98 -25.02
CA SER A 257 -8.39 -14.89 -25.51
C SER A 257 -7.38 -15.17 -24.38
N THR A 258 -7.57 -16.31 -23.70
CA THR A 258 -6.70 -16.83 -22.64
C THR A 258 -5.29 -17.22 -23.11
N ASP A 259 -4.93 -17.03 -24.38
CA ASP A 259 -3.62 -17.42 -24.94
C ASP A 259 -2.52 -16.35 -24.79
N SER A 260 -2.85 -15.13 -24.33
CA SER A 260 -1.86 -14.03 -24.17
C SER A 260 -1.11 -14.02 -22.83
N LEU A 261 -1.34 -14.97 -21.92
CA LEU A 261 -0.55 -15.13 -20.69
C LEU A 261 0.85 -15.75 -20.91
N THR A 262 1.26 -15.92 -22.17
CA THR A 262 2.61 -16.34 -22.56
C THR A 262 3.59 -15.17 -22.72
N GLY A 263 3.17 -13.94 -22.35
CA GLY A 263 4.02 -12.77 -22.37
C GLY A 263 5.24 -12.93 -21.47
N THR A 264 6.42 -12.89 -22.08
CA THR A 264 7.69 -12.93 -21.34
C THR A 264 7.77 -11.77 -20.36
N SER A 265 8.31 -12.01 -19.16
CA SER A 265 8.44 -10.91 -18.21
C SER A 265 9.37 -9.83 -18.80
N PRO A 266 9.06 -8.53 -18.64
CA PRO A 266 9.90 -7.47 -19.22
C PRO A 266 11.38 -7.55 -18.81
N PRO A 267 11.74 -7.94 -17.56
CA PRO A 267 13.12 -8.23 -17.18
C PRO A 267 13.75 -9.38 -17.96
N ALA A 268 13.07 -10.53 -18.10
CA ALA A 268 13.60 -11.68 -18.83
C ALA A 268 13.72 -11.40 -20.34
N GLN A 269 12.76 -10.67 -20.91
CA GLN A 269 12.81 -10.20 -22.29
C GLN A 269 13.94 -9.18 -22.49
N CYS A 270 14.11 -8.21 -21.57
CA CYS A 270 15.26 -7.30 -21.56
C CYS A 270 16.58 -8.09 -21.54
N PHE A 271 16.68 -9.10 -20.69
CA PHE A 271 17.87 -9.94 -20.62
C PHE A 271 18.10 -10.61 -21.97
N THR A 272 17.10 -11.27 -22.56
CA THR A 272 17.23 -11.94 -23.86
C THR A 272 17.66 -10.99 -24.98
N GLU A 273 16.94 -9.88 -25.14
CA GLU A 273 17.19 -8.87 -26.17
C GLU A 273 18.53 -8.16 -26.00
N SER A 274 19.03 -8.02 -24.76
CA SER A 274 20.34 -7.42 -24.52
C SER A 274 21.51 -8.24 -25.10
N ALA A 275 21.31 -9.51 -25.46
CA ALA A 275 22.29 -10.29 -26.24
C ALA A 275 22.52 -9.68 -27.63
N HIS A 276 21.49 -9.03 -28.19
CA HIS A 276 21.43 -8.56 -29.55
C HIS A 276 21.82 -7.08 -29.71
N ILE A 277 22.19 -6.38 -28.63
CA ILE A 277 22.61 -4.96 -28.65
C ILE A 277 23.65 -4.67 -29.74
N LYS A 278 24.59 -5.60 -29.96
CA LYS A 278 25.63 -5.45 -30.99
C LYS A 278 25.06 -5.50 -32.41
N ALA A 279 24.11 -6.40 -32.66
CA ALA A 279 23.44 -6.52 -33.96
C ALA A 279 22.54 -5.29 -34.20
N ALA A 280 21.78 -4.87 -33.20
CA ALA A 280 20.92 -3.68 -33.25
C ALA A 280 21.73 -2.39 -33.52
N ALA A 281 22.91 -2.25 -32.93
CA ALA A 281 23.80 -1.12 -33.21
C ALA A 281 24.33 -1.10 -34.65
N SER A 282 24.43 -2.26 -35.30
CA SER A 282 24.92 -2.37 -36.68
C SER A 282 23.83 -1.97 -37.69
N THR A 283 22.57 -2.29 -37.41
CA THR A 283 21.43 -1.90 -38.26
C THR A 283 21.18 -0.39 -38.32
N GLU A 284 21.60 0.36 -37.29
CA GLU A 284 21.49 1.83 -37.30
C GLU A 284 22.62 2.54 -38.07
N GLY A 285 23.50 1.80 -38.77
CA GLY A 285 24.59 2.36 -39.56
C GLY A 285 25.71 3.01 -38.73
N ALA A 286 25.74 2.73 -37.41
CA ALA A 286 26.65 3.39 -36.48
C ALA A 286 28.06 2.77 -36.42
N VAL A 287 28.25 1.52 -36.88
CA VAL A 287 29.53 0.80 -36.75
C VAL A 287 29.84 -0.05 -37.98
N SER A 288 31.06 0.03 -38.49
CA SER A 288 31.58 -0.89 -39.51
C SER A 288 31.77 -2.30 -38.93
N GLU A 289 31.22 -3.32 -39.60
CA GLU A 289 31.14 -4.73 -39.13
C GLU A 289 32.48 -5.34 -38.67
N HIS A 290 33.62 -4.78 -39.06
CA HIS A 290 34.93 -5.41 -38.90
C HIS A 290 35.69 -5.05 -37.59
N SER A 291 35.14 -4.17 -36.73
CA SER A 291 35.92 -3.61 -35.60
C SER A 291 35.54 -4.08 -34.19
N VAL A 292 34.50 -4.90 -34.00
CA VAL A 292 34.03 -5.24 -32.65
C VAL A 292 34.09 -6.75 -32.46
N THR A 293 35.11 -7.27 -31.76
CA THR A 293 35.28 -8.72 -31.55
C THR A 293 34.80 -9.22 -30.17
N ALA A 294 34.47 -8.35 -29.21
CA ALA A 294 33.97 -8.75 -27.88
C ALA A 294 32.49 -8.35 -27.64
N PRO A 295 31.71 -9.14 -26.87
CA PRO A 295 30.41 -8.71 -26.37
C PRO A 295 30.56 -7.51 -25.43
N LEU A 296 29.70 -6.51 -25.63
CA LEU A 296 29.81 -5.18 -25.07
C LEU A 296 29.55 -5.14 -23.55
N LEU A 297 28.61 -5.98 -23.09
CA LEU A 297 28.27 -6.20 -21.69
C LEU A 297 28.47 -7.67 -21.34
N SER A 298 29.04 -7.95 -20.16
CA SER A 298 29.08 -9.30 -19.61
C SER A 298 27.67 -9.79 -19.25
N PRO A 299 27.44 -11.12 -19.20
CA PRO A 299 26.15 -11.67 -18.77
C PRO A 299 25.69 -11.19 -17.38
N LYS A 300 26.61 -11.00 -16.42
CA LYS A 300 26.27 -10.41 -15.11
C LYS A 300 25.82 -8.94 -15.22
N GLN A 301 26.47 -8.16 -16.08
CA GLN A 301 26.07 -6.78 -16.34
C GLN A 301 24.70 -6.70 -17.02
N ARG A 302 24.35 -7.66 -17.88
CA ARG A 302 23.02 -7.74 -18.49
C ARG A 302 21.93 -8.04 -17.47
N LEU A 303 22.18 -8.93 -16.50
CA LEU A 303 21.25 -9.14 -15.37
C LEU A 303 21.04 -7.84 -14.59
N SER A 304 22.13 -7.17 -14.21
CA SER A 304 22.06 -5.91 -13.46
C SER A 304 21.35 -4.80 -14.25
N LEU A 305 21.55 -4.73 -15.57
CA LEU A 305 20.87 -3.75 -16.44
C LEU A 305 19.35 -3.95 -16.44
N CYS A 306 18.91 -5.20 -16.40
CA CYS A 306 17.50 -5.56 -16.60
C CYS A 306 16.71 -5.77 -15.30
N SER A 307 17.34 -5.67 -14.12
CA SER A 307 16.69 -6.07 -12.85
C SER A 307 15.47 -5.23 -12.48
N ASN A 308 15.38 -4.00 -13.02
CA ASN A 308 14.25 -3.09 -12.80
C ASN A 308 13.64 -2.64 -14.15
N ALA A 309 13.73 -3.47 -15.18
CA ALA A 309 13.26 -3.09 -16.51
C ALA A 309 11.73 -3.03 -16.58
N HIS A 310 11.14 -1.82 -16.50
CA HIS A 310 9.70 -1.63 -16.69
C HIS A 310 9.23 -2.00 -18.10
N THR A 311 10.09 -1.81 -19.10
CA THR A 311 9.88 -2.28 -20.46
C THR A 311 11.10 -3.07 -20.91
N ALA A 312 10.89 -4.12 -21.72
CA ALA A 312 11.99 -4.93 -22.22
C ALA A 312 13.02 -4.10 -23.02
N LEU A 313 12.55 -3.10 -23.75
CA LEU A 313 13.38 -2.31 -24.67
C LEU A 313 13.99 -1.06 -24.05
N GLY A 314 13.48 -0.55 -22.92
CA GLY A 314 13.93 0.70 -22.32
C GLY A 314 15.42 0.71 -21.96
N PRO A 315 15.91 -0.19 -21.08
CA PRO A 315 17.33 -0.29 -20.72
C PRO A 315 18.24 -0.60 -21.91
N ILE A 316 17.71 -1.35 -22.91
CA ILE A 316 18.43 -1.70 -24.13
C ILE A 316 18.62 -0.49 -25.03
N ASN A 317 17.55 0.26 -25.31
CA ASN A 317 17.59 1.48 -26.12
C ASN A 317 18.47 2.56 -25.47
N CYS A 318 18.42 2.65 -24.14
CA CYS A 318 19.36 3.46 -23.37
C CYS A 318 20.80 3.01 -23.59
N THR A 319 21.10 1.72 -23.44
CA THR A 319 22.46 1.17 -23.62
C THR A 319 22.99 1.41 -25.03
N ILE A 320 22.19 1.15 -26.07
CA ILE A 320 22.55 1.41 -27.46
C ILE A 320 22.89 2.89 -27.64
N SER A 321 22.04 3.79 -27.12
CA SER A 321 22.25 5.23 -27.23
C SER A 321 23.50 5.68 -26.46
N ALA A 322 23.73 5.16 -25.26
CA ALA A 322 24.87 5.53 -24.42
C ALA A 322 26.20 5.09 -25.03
N MET A 323 26.23 3.95 -25.73
CA MET A 323 27.47 3.38 -26.26
C MET A 323 27.77 3.78 -27.71
N PHE A 324 26.74 4.03 -28.52
CA PHE A 324 26.89 4.26 -29.96
C PHE A 324 26.49 5.66 -30.43
N ARG A 325 25.58 6.36 -29.73
CA ARG A 325 25.12 7.70 -30.12
C ARG A 325 25.90 8.79 -29.38
N GLY A 326 27.12 9.05 -29.83
CA GLY A 326 27.80 10.30 -29.49
C GLY A 326 27.11 11.50 -30.18
N PRO A 327 27.10 12.71 -29.60
CA PRO A 327 26.62 13.96 -30.19
C PRO A 327 27.56 14.49 -31.29
N GLY A 328 28.09 13.59 -32.12
CA GLY A 328 28.70 13.98 -33.37
C GLY A 328 27.64 14.63 -34.27
N LYS A 329 28.04 15.59 -35.10
CA LYS A 329 27.22 16.04 -36.23
C LYS A 329 26.78 14.81 -37.03
N PRO A 330 25.59 14.78 -37.63
CA PRO A 330 25.21 13.73 -38.57
C PRO A 330 26.33 13.51 -39.59
N GLY A 331 26.98 12.34 -39.57
CA GLY A 331 28.13 12.00 -40.42
C GLY A 331 29.53 12.11 -39.79
N ALA A 332 29.68 12.62 -38.56
CA ALA A 332 30.93 12.51 -37.80
C ALA A 332 30.96 11.17 -37.05
N ALA A 333 32.01 10.37 -37.24
CA ALA A 333 32.20 9.11 -36.53
C ALA A 333 31.92 9.29 -35.03
N GLY A 334 30.93 8.55 -34.52
CA GLY A 334 30.38 8.74 -33.18
C GLY A 334 31.49 8.73 -32.12
N THR A 335 31.64 9.84 -31.40
CA THR A 335 32.54 9.87 -30.25
C THR A 335 31.90 9.08 -29.13
N ASN A 336 32.49 7.94 -28.79
CA ASN A 336 32.07 7.11 -27.66
C ASN A 336 31.93 8.01 -26.41
N THR A 337 30.88 7.82 -25.62
CA THR A 337 30.61 8.64 -24.42
C THR A 337 31.72 8.55 -23.37
N GLY A 338 32.62 7.57 -23.52
CA GLY A 338 33.73 7.30 -22.62
C GLY A 338 33.29 6.55 -21.37
N LEU A 339 32.02 6.15 -21.30
CA LEU A 339 31.49 5.34 -20.20
C LEU A 339 32.05 3.93 -20.24
N LYS A 340 32.44 3.43 -19.07
CA LYS A 340 32.75 2.01 -18.87
C LYS A 340 31.44 1.20 -18.87
N PRO A 341 31.48 -0.10 -19.22
CA PRO A 341 30.30 -0.97 -19.17
C PRO A 341 29.52 -0.92 -17.86
N ALA A 342 30.20 -0.84 -16.71
CA ALA A 342 29.52 -0.73 -15.41
C ALA A 342 28.77 0.60 -15.23
N GLU A 343 29.32 1.71 -15.73
CA GLU A 343 28.68 3.04 -15.66
C GLU A 343 27.48 3.12 -16.62
N VAL A 344 27.50 2.39 -17.74
CA VAL A 344 26.34 2.28 -18.64
C VAL A 344 25.21 1.51 -17.99
N VAL A 345 25.51 0.43 -17.26
CA VAL A 345 24.52 -0.32 -16.49
C VAL A 345 23.86 0.58 -15.45
N GLU A 346 24.65 1.31 -14.66
CA GLU A 346 24.14 2.23 -13.64
C GLU A 346 23.26 3.35 -14.25
N LEU A 347 23.64 3.88 -15.41
CA LEU A 347 22.87 4.92 -16.11
C LEU A 347 21.54 4.41 -16.69
N CYS A 348 21.52 3.17 -17.19
CA CYS A 348 20.42 2.63 -18.00
C CYS A 348 19.52 1.63 -17.25
N GLN A 349 19.87 1.22 -16.04
CA GLN A 349 19.03 0.38 -15.20
C GLN A 349 17.70 1.10 -14.89
N GLY A 350 16.58 0.45 -15.15
CA GLY A 350 15.25 1.05 -14.96
C GLY A 350 14.82 2.08 -16.01
N ALA A 351 15.63 2.30 -17.06
CA ALA A 351 15.27 3.26 -18.09
C ALA A 351 13.98 2.86 -18.84
N LEU A 352 13.02 3.77 -18.98
CA LEU A 352 11.81 3.55 -19.79
C LEU A 352 12.09 3.65 -21.29
N ASN A 353 13.09 4.43 -21.68
CA ASN A 353 13.47 4.74 -23.05
C ASN A 353 14.94 5.19 -23.13
N ALA A 354 15.37 5.74 -24.26
CA ALA A 354 16.74 6.23 -24.47
C ALA A 354 17.09 7.54 -23.69
N GLY A 355 16.14 8.09 -22.93
CA GLY A 355 16.23 9.35 -22.20
C GLY A 355 17.48 9.50 -21.32
N PRO A 356 17.87 8.52 -20.48
CA PRO A 356 19.04 8.67 -19.62
C PRO A 356 20.33 8.84 -20.41
N ALA A 357 20.47 8.09 -21.51
CA ALA A 357 21.60 8.22 -22.42
C ALA A 357 21.61 9.58 -23.16
N MET A 358 20.45 10.06 -23.62
CA MET A 358 20.34 11.38 -24.26
C MET A 358 20.69 12.51 -23.29
N CYS A 359 20.18 12.44 -22.06
CA CYS A 359 20.56 13.34 -20.98
C CYS A 359 22.07 13.30 -20.73
N PHE A 360 22.65 12.10 -20.61
CA PHE A 360 24.08 11.97 -20.36
C PHE A 360 24.90 12.58 -21.50
N VAL A 361 24.53 12.33 -22.74
CA VAL A 361 25.17 12.93 -23.91
C VAL A 361 25.11 14.46 -23.89
N GLU A 362 23.96 15.04 -23.56
CA GLU A 362 23.76 16.49 -23.49
C GLU A 362 24.46 17.12 -22.27
N SER A 363 24.69 16.35 -21.20
CA SER A 363 25.37 16.83 -19.99
C SER A 363 26.89 16.95 -20.14
N ARG A 364 27.42 16.93 -21.36
CA ARG A 364 28.84 17.18 -21.63
C ARG A 364 29.30 18.46 -20.96
N ASN A 365 30.42 18.37 -20.25
CA ASN A 365 31.02 19.45 -19.45
C ASN A 365 30.28 19.82 -18.14
N LEU A 366 29.31 19.02 -17.70
CA LEU A 366 28.57 19.24 -16.44
C LEU A 366 29.12 18.38 -15.28
N GLY A 367 30.41 18.50 -14.97
CA GLY A 367 31.05 17.76 -13.87
C GLY A 367 31.62 16.40 -14.29
N THR A 368 31.75 15.51 -13.32
CA THR A 368 32.28 14.14 -13.48
C THR A 368 31.25 13.20 -14.11
N ASN A 369 31.69 12.06 -14.65
CA ASN A 369 30.76 11.05 -15.19
C ASN A 369 29.76 10.54 -14.14
N VAL A 370 30.18 10.40 -12.88
CA VAL A 370 29.31 9.96 -11.78
C VAL A 370 28.19 10.96 -11.52
N GLU A 371 28.52 12.25 -11.41
CA GLU A 371 27.52 13.32 -11.21
C GLU A 371 26.55 13.41 -12.39
N ARG A 372 27.06 13.24 -13.62
CA ARG A 372 26.25 13.22 -14.84
C ARG A 372 25.33 12.00 -14.91
N SER A 373 25.80 10.83 -14.49
CA SER A 373 24.98 9.62 -14.43
C SER A 373 23.87 9.77 -13.39
N HIS A 374 24.19 10.29 -12.20
CA HIS A 374 23.19 10.56 -11.16
C HIS A 374 22.13 11.57 -11.62
N LEU A 375 22.51 12.63 -12.34
CA LEU A 375 21.56 13.60 -12.89
C LEU A 375 20.62 13.00 -13.93
N CYS A 376 21.09 11.99 -14.67
CA CYS A 376 20.40 11.45 -15.83
C CYS A 376 19.71 10.11 -15.59
N ASN A 377 19.94 9.45 -14.46
CA ASN A 377 19.30 8.20 -14.11
C ASN A 377 17.77 8.39 -14.03
N GLY A 378 17.01 7.52 -14.71
CA GLY A 378 15.55 7.62 -14.81
C GLY A 378 15.01 8.73 -15.73
N ALA A 379 15.87 9.51 -16.40
CA ALA A 379 15.42 10.59 -17.27
C ALA A 379 14.62 10.08 -18.48
N ASN A 380 13.50 10.72 -18.81
CA ASN A 380 12.71 10.41 -20.01
C ASN A 380 13.13 11.20 -21.27
N SER A 381 14.02 12.17 -21.11
CA SER A 381 14.50 13.05 -22.19
C SER A 381 15.88 13.64 -21.83
N ALA A 382 16.42 14.52 -22.68
CA ALA A 382 17.58 15.33 -22.34
C ALA A 382 17.29 16.50 -21.37
N GLY A 383 16.05 16.60 -20.87
CA GLY A 383 15.55 17.66 -19.99
C GLY A 383 16.44 17.94 -18.76
N PRO A 384 16.90 16.93 -17.99
CA PRO A 384 17.70 17.19 -16.80
C PRO A 384 19.02 17.91 -17.11
N ALA A 385 19.68 17.54 -18.20
CA ALA A 385 20.91 18.19 -18.65
C ALA A 385 20.69 19.64 -19.12
N GLN A 386 19.58 19.89 -19.84
CA GLN A 386 19.20 21.23 -20.30
C GLN A 386 18.84 22.14 -19.12
N CYS A 387 17.97 21.66 -18.22
CA CYS A 387 17.66 22.30 -16.95
C CYS A 387 18.94 22.64 -16.19
N TYR A 388 19.83 21.66 -16.00
CA TYR A 388 21.05 21.85 -15.24
C TYR A 388 21.91 22.94 -15.87
N ARG A 389 22.13 22.93 -17.19
CA ARG A 389 22.89 23.97 -17.89
C ARG A 389 22.26 25.36 -17.68
N ARG A 390 20.93 25.47 -17.79
CA ARG A 390 20.19 26.73 -17.71
C ARG A 390 20.12 27.30 -16.27
N SER A 391 20.21 26.46 -15.25
CA SER A 391 20.15 26.86 -13.83
C SER A 391 21.50 27.37 -13.29
N ALA A 392 22.56 27.33 -14.10
CA ALA A 392 23.92 27.75 -13.70
C ALA A 392 23.99 29.16 -13.11
N SER A 393 23.17 30.09 -13.60
CA SER A 393 23.14 31.48 -13.12
C SER A 393 22.63 31.60 -11.69
N THR A 394 21.63 30.79 -11.32
CA THR A 394 21.00 30.83 -9.99
C THR A 394 21.79 30.00 -8.98
N PHE A 395 22.34 28.85 -9.39
CA PHE A 395 23.02 27.90 -8.50
C PHE A 395 24.53 27.79 -8.77
N ARG A 396 25.22 28.92 -8.94
CA ARG A 396 26.63 28.95 -9.38
C ARG A 396 27.57 28.06 -8.57
N ASN A 397 27.37 27.99 -7.26
CA ASN A 397 28.26 27.29 -6.32
C ASN A 397 27.57 26.14 -5.57
N ASP A 398 26.30 25.84 -5.90
CA ASP A 398 25.49 24.86 -5.17
C ASP A 398 25.09 23.72 -6.13
N VAL A 399 26.03 22.82 -6.35
CA VAL A 399 25.85 21.66 -7.24
C VAL A 399 24.73 20.75 -6.73
N GLY A 400 24.55 20.64 -5.42
CA GLY A 400 23.53 19.79 -4.79
C GLY A 400 22.13 20.25 -5.14
N ASN A 401 21.78 21.50 -4.80
CA ASN A 401 20.46 22.06 -5.12
C ASN A 401 20.22 22.15 -6.63
N ARG A 402 21.27 22.41 -7.42
CA ARG A 402 21.19 22.43 -8.88
C ARG A 402 20.82 21.07 -9.47
N SER A 403 21.41 19.99 -8.94
CA SER A 403 21.07 18.62 -9.35
C SER A 403 19.67 18.23 -8.90
N LEU A 404 19.30 18.54 -7.65
CA LEU A 404 17.96 18.25 -7.10
C LEU A 404 16.85 18.93 -7.90
N LEU A 405 17.04 20.18 -8.34
CA LEU A 405 16.07 20.88 -9.21
C LEU A 405 15.81 20.14 -10.53
N CYS A 406 16.82 19.47 -11.07
CA CYS A 406 16.82 19.02 -12.45
C CYS A 406 16.69 17.50 -12.64
N ILE A 407 16.85 16.67 -11.60
CA ILE A 407 16.93 15.19 -11.73
C ILE A 407 15.72 14.56 -12.45
N SER A 408 14.52 15.11 -12.26
CA SER A 408 13.28 14.62 -12.91
C SER A 408 12.76 15.56 -14.00
N ALA A 409 13.55 16.55 -14.44
CA ALA A 409 13.09 17.57 -15.37
C ALA A 409 12.90 16.98 -16.78
N THR A 410 11.74 17.22 -17.40
CA THR A 410 11.48 16.82 -18.79
C THR A 410 11.89 17.90 -19.80
N SER A 411 12.19 19.12 -19.33
CA SER A 411 12.57 20.31 -20.11
C SER A 411 13.48 21.26 -19.31
N GLU A 412 13.80 22.44 -19.85
CA GLU A 412 14.55 23.48 -19.12
C GLU A 412 13.70 24.35 -18.17
N ASP A 413 12.39 24.13 -18.13
CA ASP A 413 11.42 24.97 -17.41
C ASP A 413 11.66 25.07 -15.89
N PRO A 414 12.04 24.02 -15.15
CA PRO A 414 12.41 24.14 -13.74
C PRO A 414 13.52 25.18 -13.50
N ALA A 415 14.49 25.27 -14.43
CA ALA A 415 15.55 26.26 -14.35
C ALA A 415 15.06 27.68 -14.67
N LEU A 416 14.15 27.84 -15.64
CA LEU A 416 13.51 29.11 -15.95
C LEU A 416 12.63 29.61 -14.79
N CYS A 417 11.91 28.70 -14.13
CA CYS A 417 11.20 28.97 -12.89
C CYS A 417 12.16 29.47 -11.81
N ALA A 418 13.24 28.74 -11.51
CA ALA A 418 14.17 29.12 -10.44
C ALA A 418 14.91 30.45 -10.72
N ASN A 419 15.19 30.74 -11.99
CA ASN A 419 15.75 32.02 -12.45
C ASN A 419 14.75 33.18 -12.31
N SER A 420 13.45 32.92 -12.49
CA SER A 420 12.37 33.91 -12.32
C SER A 420 11.90 34.04 -10.88
N ALA A 421 12.19 33.04 -10.05
CA ALA A 421 11.77 32.97 -8.66
C ALA A 421 12.38 34.12 -7.84
N PRO A 422 11.60 34.73 -6.92
CA PRO A 422 12.02 35.91 -6.18
C PRO A 422 13.36 35.74 -5.45
N HIS A 423 14.14 36.82 -5.38
CA HIS A 423 15.49 36.79 -4.82
C HIS A 423 15.55 36.56 -3.30
N TYR A 424 14.45 36.75 -2.58
CA TYR A 424 14.38 36.48 -1.13
C TYR A 424 14.15 35.00 -0.80
N LEU A 425 13.88 34.15 -1.80
CA LEU A 425 13.85 32.70 -1.60
C LEU A 425 15.29 32.18 -1.52
N SER A 426 15.54 31.32 -0.53
CA SER A 426 16.78 30.55 -0.47
C SER A 426 16.89 29.60 -1.67
N LEU A 427 18.10 29.08 -1.91
CA LEU A 427 18.32 28.13 -2.99
C LEU A 427 17.49 26.85 -2.82
N SER A 428 17.33 26.32 -1.60
CA SER A 428 16.49 25.15 -1.34
C SER A 428 15.01 25.45 -1.60
N GLU A 429 14.50 26.59 -1.16
CA GLU A 429 13.10 26.97 -1.42
C GLU A 429 12.81 27.17 -2.92
N LYS A 430 13.81 27.63 -3.69
CA LYS A 430 13.70 27.67 -5.15
C LYS A 430 13.64 26.28 -5.77
N VAL A 431 14.34 25.30 -5.20
CA VAL A 431 14.22 23.89 -5.60
C VAL A 431 12.82 23.39 -5.30
N ASP A 432 12.34 23.56 -4.08
CA ASP A 432 11.01 23.10 -3.66
C ASP A 432 9.91 23.72 -4.54
N LEU A 433 9.97 25.03 -4.79
CA LEU A 433 9.00 25.74 -5.62
C LEU A 433 8.99 25.27 -7.08
N CYS A 434 10.15 25.01 -7.67
CA CYS A 434 10.31 24.83 -9.11
C CYS A 434 10.56 23.38 -9.55
N SER A 435 10.75 22.46 -8.61
CA SER A 435 10.86 21.02 -8.91
C SER A 435 9.60 20.52 -9.64
N ASN A 436 9.79 19.52 -10.50
CA ASN A 436 8.72 18.90 -11.30
C ASN A 436 7.92 19.85 -12.21
N THR A 437 8.41 21.06 -12.49
CA THR A 437 7.73 21.99 -13.41
C THR A 437 7.60 21.36 -14.81
N PRO A 438 6.36 21.16 -15.33
CA PRO A 438 6.15 20.60 -16.65
C PRO A 438 6.64 21.53 -17.76
N SER A 439 6.79 20.99 -18.97
CA SER A 439 7.15 21.79 -20.15
C SER A 439 6.06 22.82 -20.49
N SER A 440 6.46 24.06 -20.77
CA SER A 440 5.61 25.24 -21.00
C SER A 440 4.98 25.88 -19.76
N HIS A 441 5.38 25.48 -18.55
CA HIS A 441 4.81 25.95 -17.28
C HIS A 441 5.84 26.65 -16.36
N ALA A 442 7.00 27.05 -16.91
CA ALA A 442 8.08 27.74 -16.17
C ALA A 442 7.66 28.92 -15.28
N GLN A 443 6.54 29.59 -15.56
CA GLN A 443 6.10 30.78 -14.82
C GLN A 443 4.99 30.49 -13.80
N ASP A 444 4.37 29.31 -13.81
CA ASP A 444 3.12 29.10 -13.09
C ASP A 444 3.33 29.07 -11.57
N SER A 445 4.36 28.38 -11.08
CA SER A 445 4.72 28.38 -9.66
C SER A 445 5.09 29.78 -9.14
N VAL A 446 5.81 30.58 -9.94
CA VAL A 446 6.19 31.95 -9.57
C VAL A 446 4.97 32.88 -9.58
N ARG A 447 4.07 32.71 -10.55
CA ARG A 447 2.81 33.46 -10.62
C ARG A 447 1.86 33.08 -9.49
N CYS A 448 1.79 31.79 -9.13
CA CYS A 448 1.08 31.32 -7.96
C CYS A 448 1.59 32.03 -6.71
N LEU A 449 2.90 31.98 -6.46
CA LEU A 449 3.50 32.58 -5.28
C LEU A 449 3.21 34.08 -5.23
N THR A 450 3.40 34.80 -6.35
CA THR A 450 3.10 36.24 -6.43
C THR A 450 1.62 36.55 -6.16
N ALA A 451 0.71 35.71 -6.65
CA ALA A 451 -0.73 35.87 -6.43
C ALA A 451 -1.14 35.59 -4.99
N VAL A 452 -0.56 34.54 -4.39
CA VAL A 452 -0.74 34.17 -2.98
C VAL A 452 -0.19 35.26 -2.07
N GLU A 453 0.94 35.89 -2.42
CA GLU A 453 1.49 37.03 -1.69
C GLU A 453 0.56 38.23 -1.68
N ALA A 454 -0.06 38.52 -2.82
CA ALA A 454 -1.06 39.58 -2.93
C ALA A 454 -2.32 39.26 -2.11
N ALA A 455 -2.78 38.00 -2.14
CA ALA A 455 -3.97 37.53 -1.43
C ALA A 455 -3.75 37.40 0.09
N SER A 456 -2.56 36.99 0.52
CA SER A 456 -2.22 36.77 1.94
C SER A 456 -2.43 38.01 2.79
N LYS A 457 -2.32 39.21 2.20
CA LYS A 457 -2.60 40.49 2.87
C LYS A 457 -4.06 40.66 3.33
N GLN A 458 -4.97 39.83 2.83
CA GLN A 458 -6.41 39.89 3.13
C GLN A 458 -6.80 39.05 4.36
N PHE A 459 -5.98 38.06 4.73
CA PHE A 459 -6.25 37.20 5.88
C PHE A 459 -5.96 37.91 7.21
N ARG A 460 -6.84 37.70 8.19
CA ARG A 460 -6.59 38.13 9.57
C ARG A 460 -5.43 37.29 10.12
N ASN A 461 -4.45 37.94 10.75
CA ASN A 461 -3.25 37.31 11.31
C ASN A 461 -2.25 36.73 10.31
N ALA A 462 -2.37 37.03 9.01
CA ALA A 462 -1.32 36.65 8.07
C ALA A 462 0.04 37.18 8.55
N PRO A 463 1.07 36.34 8.62
CA PRO A 463 2.39 36.77 9.04
C PRO A 463 2.88 37.85 8.08
N LYS A 464 2.84 39.11 8.53
CA LYS A 464 3.22 40.29 7.73
C LYS A 464 4.65 40.22 7.20
N LYS A 465 5.44 39.27 7.71
CA LYS A 465 6.85 39.06 7.39
C LYS A 465 7.16 37.79 6.58
N ALA A 466 6.24 36.83 6.46
CA ALA A 466 6.55 35.54 5.84
C ALA A 466 6.85 35.63 4.33
N LEU A 467 6.32 36.65 3.65
CA LEU A 467 6.22 36.74 2.19
C LEU A 467 7.03 37.89 1.59
N GLY A 468 8.22 38.17 2.14
CA GLY A 468 9.09 39.20 1.57
C GLY A 468 10.33 39.57 2.37
N TYR A 469 10.57 38.93 3.53
CA TYR A 469 11.77 39.15 4.32
C TYR A 469 12.78 38.01 4.15
N PHE A 470 14.06 38.34 4.34
CA PHE A 470 15.14 37.36 4.43
C PHE A 470 14.85 36.34 5.53
N LEU A 471 15.05 35.05 5.23
CA LEU A 471 14.86 33.93 6.17
C LEU A 471 15.52 34.13 7.52
N ASP A 472 16.68 34.79 7.55
CA ASP A 472 17.42 35.13 8.78
C ASP A 472 16.62 36.00 9.78
N SER A 473 15.47 36.54 9.34
CA SER A 473 14.55 37.35 10.15
C SER A 473 13.29 36.59 10.60
N LEU A 474 13.07 35.34 10.16
CA LEU A 474 11.96 34.49 10.60
C LEU A 474 12.43 33.61 11.77
N TRP A 475 12.41 34.16 12.97
CA TRP A 475 12.82 33.46 14.20
C TRP A 475 11.71 32.53 14.75
N ASP A 476 10.47 32.71 14.30
CA ASP A 476 9.33 31.89 14.72
C ASP A 476 9.19 30.65 13.82
N ALA A 477 9.19 29.47 14.43
CA ALA A 477 8.96 28.21 13.73
C ALA A 477 7.60 28.16 13.01
N ARG A 478 6.60 28.89 13.52
CA ARG A 478 5.28 28.99 12.87
C ARG A 478 5.38 29.69 11.52
N ASP A 479 6.02 30.85 11.47
CA ASP A 479 6.19 31.62 10.22
C ASP A 479 6.96 30.82 9.16
N ARG A 480 7.93 30.01 9.59
CA ARG A 480 8.67 29.10 8.70
C ARG A 480 7.77 28.02 8.12
N LYS A 481 6.95 27.37 8.96
CA LYS A 481 6.01 26.33 8.51
C LYS A 481 4.96 26.88 7.54
N SER A 482 4.40 28.06 7.83
CA SER A 482 3.47 28.75 6.92
C SER A 482 4.11 29.03 5.56
N ARG A 483 5.37 29.46 5.55
CA ARG A 483 6.12 29.72 4.32
C ARG A 483 6.40 28.44 3.51
N GLU A 484 6.84 27.37 4.17
CA GLU A 484 7.05 26.06 3.53
C GLU A 484 5.76 25.53 2.91
N LEU A 485 4.63 25.68 3.62
CA LEU A 485 3.31 25.30 3.11
C LEU A 485 2.89 26.10 1.86
N LEU A 486 3.13 27.41 1.84
CA LEU A 486 2.83 28.21 0.64
C LEU A 486 3.70 27.84 -0.56
N ILE A 487 4.98 27.55 -0.33
CA ILE A 487 5.89 27.09 -1.39
C ILE A 487 5.40 25.74 -1.92
N HIS A 488 5.03 24.81 -1.04
CA HIS A 488 4.51 23.51 -1.43
C HIS A 488 3.23 23.63 -2.25
N MET A 489 2.26 24.43 -1.80
CA MET A 489 1.01 24.71 -2.51
C MET A 489 1.24 25.32 -3.91
N CYS A 490 2.28 26.14 -4.08
CA CYS A 490 2.63 26.75 -5.36
C CYS A 490 3.60 25.92 -6.21
N SER A 491 4.08 24.79 -5.72
CA SER A 491 4.97 23.89 -6.46
C SER A 491 4.14 22.85 -7.22
N PHE A 492 4.70 22.34 -8.33
CA PHE A 492 4.13 21.16 -9.00
C PHE A 492 4.30 19.86 -8.19
N SER A 493 5.02 19.89 -7.07
CA SER A 493 5.13 18.76 -6.14
C SER A 493 3.97 18.67 -5.14
N GLY A 494 3.28 19.79 -4.87
CA GLY A 494 2.13 19.87 -3.96
C GLY A 494 0.84 20.38 -4.60
N SER A 495 0.85 20.63 -5.91
CA SER A 495 -0.35 20.98 -6.65
C SER A 495 -0.23 20.54 -8.10
N GLN A 496 -1.31 19.98 -8.64
CA GLN A 496 -1.40 19.66 -10.06
C GLN A 496 -1.53 20.93 -10.92
N ASP A 497 -2.11 22.00 -10.36
CA ASP A 497 -2.26 23.31 -10.99
C ASP A 497 -2.02 24.43 -9.97
N PRO A 498 -0.76 24.92 -9.85
CA PRO A 498 -0.43 26.02 -8.94
C PRO A 498 -1.26 27.29 -9.15
N ILE A 499 -1.71 27.58 -10.38
CA ILE A 499 -2.52 28.76 -10.66
C ILE A 499 -3.91 28.58 -10.06
N ALA A 500 -4.53 27.41 -10.24
CA ALA A 500 -5.80 27.08 -9.61
C ALA A 500 -5.71 27.14 -8.07
N SER A 501 -4.63 26.63 -7.47
CA SER A 501 -4.36 26.75 -6.04
C SER A 501 -4.28 28.21 -5.57
N ALA A 502 -3.60 29.09 -6.31
CA ALA A 502 -3.56 30.52 -5.99
C ALA A 502 -4.92 31.22 -6.11
N GLU A 503 -5.75 30.82 -7.09
CA GLU A 503 -7.11 31.34 -7.24
C GLU A 503 -8.04 30.85 -6.14
N CYS A 504 -7.93 29.58 -5.74
CA CYS A 504 -8.58 29.03 -4.55
C CYS A 504 -8.19 29.85 -3.32
N PHE A 505 -6.89 30.06 -3.11
CA PHE A 505 -6.39 30.76 -1.93
C PHE A 505 -6.88 32.21 -1.89
N ARG A 506 -6.98 32.87 -3.05
CA ARG A 506 -7.56 34.22 -3.18
C ARG A 506 -9.07 34.24 -2.90
N ALA A 507 -9.79 33.17 -3.22
CA ALA A 507 -11.22 33.04 -3.00
C ALA A 507 -11.59 32.53 -1.60
N ALA A 508 -10.61 32.03 -0.85
CA ALA A 508 -10.83 31.45 0.46
C ALA A 508 -11.39 32.50 1.46
N PRO A 509 -12.27 32.10 2.38
CA PRO A 509 -12.83 33.01 3.36
C PRO A 509 -11.78 33.67 4.25
N ASN A 510 -11.87 35.00 4.41
CA ASN A 510 -11.04 35.76 5.36
C ASN A 510 -11.20 35.34 6.83
N ALA A 511 -12.18 34.47 7.14
CA ALA A 511 -12.39 33.87 8.44
C ALA A 511 -11.47 32.66 8.69
N LEU A 512 -10.97 32.00 7.64
CA LEU A 512 -9.99 30.92 7.76
C LEU A 512 -8.64 31.45 8.25
N GLU A 513 -7.89 30.61 8.96
CA GLU A 513 -6.49 30.88 9.19
C GLU A 513 -5.72 30.73 7.88
N HIS A 514 -4.60 31.45 7.78
CA HIS A 514 -3.76 31.47 6.58
C HIS A 514 -3.26 30.06 6.21
N ASP A 515 -2.82 29.27 7.20
CA ASP A 515 -2.36 27.90 6.99
C ASP A 515 -3.49 26.95 6.56
N ASP A 516 -4.68 27.10 7.15
CA ASP A 516 -5.83 26.25 6.80
C ASP A 516 -6.27 26.51 5.37
N ALA A 517 -6.35 27.79 4.97
CA ALA A 517 -6.64 28.16 3.58
C ALA A 517 -5.59 27.61 2.61
N ALA A 518 -4.31 27.60 2.99
CA ALA A 518 -3.26 27.05 2.15
C ALA A 518 -3.36 25.52 2.02
N ARG A 519 -3.56 24.78 3.12
CA ARG A 519 -3.75 23.31 3.06
C ARG A 519 -4.96 22.94 2.22
N MET A 520 -6.05 23.66 2.42
CA MET A 520 -7.30 23.41 1.69
C MET A 520 -7.17 23.69 0.18
N CYS A 521 -6.26 24.58 -0.20
CA CYS A 521 -5.98 24.91 -1.59
C CYS A 521 -4.81 24.13 -2.20
N THR A 522 -4.15 23.26 -1.43
CA THR A 522 -3.12 22.33 -1.90
C THR A 522 -3.80 21.16 -2.62
N ASP A 523 -3.16 20.57 -3.64
CA ASP A 523 -3.67 19.43 -4.42
C ASP A 523 -5.00 19.61 -5.16
N ILE A 524 -5.43 20.85 -5.44
CA ILE A 524 -6.65 21.09 -6.21
C ILE A 524 -6.42 20.76 -7.70
N PRO A 525 -7.16 19.79 -8.28
CA PRO A 525 -6.98 19.41 -9.68
C PRO A 525 -7.82 20.23 -10.66
N SER A 526 -8.78 21.04 -10.18
CA SER A 526 -9.79 21.65 -11.06
C SER A 526 -10.38 22.98 -10.59
N THR A 527 -10.92 23.71 -11.58
CA THR A 527 -11.70 24.95 -11.39
C THR A 527 -12.98 24.75 -10.59
N GLU A 528 -13.45 23.50 -10.42
CA GLU A 528 -14.64 23.23 -9.63
C GLU A 528 -14.40 23.58 -8.18
N VAL A 529 -13.24 23.25 -7.59
CA VAL A 529 -12.93 23.60 -6.21
C VAL A 529 -12.92 25.11 -5.98
N ILE A 530 -12.51 25.90 -6.96
CA ILE A 530 -12.61 27.38 -6.89
C ILE A 530 -14.06 27.82 -6.75
N GLN A 531 -14.99 27.22 -7.52
CA GLN A 531 -16.41 27.50 -7.40
C GLN A 531 -16.95 27.08 -6.02
N HIS A 532 -16.46 25.97 -5.47
CA HIS A 532 -16.78 25.52 -4.11
C HIS A 532 -16.29 26.51 -3.05
N MET A 533 -15.05 27.00 -3.15
CA MET A 533 -14.53 28.00 -2.21
C MET A 533 -15.26 29.32 -2.29
N GLN A 534 -15.54 29.80 -3.51
CA GLN A 534 -16.31 31.04 -3.71
C GLN A 534 -17.75 30.90 -3.18
N LEU A 535 -18.31 29.70 -3.21
CA LEU A 535 -19.61 29.40 -2.63
C LEU A 535 -19.52 29.39 -1.10
N CYS A 536 -18.55 28.67 -0.53
CA CYS A 536 -18.25 28.69 0.90
C CYS A 536 -18.07 30.12 1.41
N HIS A 537 -17.24 30.93 0.75
CA HIS A 537 -17.02 32.33 1.11
C HIS A 537 -18.30 33.17 1.11
N ARG A 538 -19.19 32.97 0.13
CA ARG A 538 -20.43 33.73 0.01
C ARG A 538 -21.46 33.36 1.05
N ILE A 539 -21.54 32.10 1.44
CA ILE A 539 -22.65 31.60 2.26
C ILE A 539 -22.24 31.46 3.74
N LEU A 540 -20.94 31.28 4.07
CA LEU A 540 -20.48 31.16 5.45
C LEU A 540 -20.87 32.41 6.29
N PRO A 541 -21.53 32.23 7.44
CA PRO A 541 -21.86 33.35 8.32
C PRO A 541 -20.59 34.06 8.82
N LYS A 542 -20.65 35.40 8.90
CA LYS A 542 -19.49 36.24 9.28
C LYS A 542 -18.97 36.01 10.70
N ASP A 543 -19.75 35.35 11.54
CA ASP A 543 -19.47 35.07 12.94
C ASP A 543 -18.94 33.65 13.20
N TRP A 544 -18.66 32.87 12.15
CA TRP A 544 -17.98 31.57 12.25
C TRP A 544 -16.45 31.75 12.28
N GLY A 545 -15.77 30.95 13.09
CA GLY A 545 -14.31 30.92 13.17
C GLY A 545 -13.69 30.09 12.05
N SER A 546 -12.35 30.06 12.03
CA SER A 546 -11.57 29.33 11.03
C SER A 546 -11.80 27.83 11.09
N GLU A 547 -11.80 27.26 12.28
CA GLU A 547 -11.96 25.82 12.51
C GLU A 547 -13.32 25.32 12.01
N GLU A 548 -14.41 26.07 12.27
CA GLU A 548 -15.74 25.68 11.77
C GLU A 548 -15.88 25.81 10.26
N ALA A 549 -15.23 26.82 9.67
CA ALA A 549 -15.25 27.03 8.23
C ALA A 549 -14.41 25.98 7.47
N SER A 550 -13.26 25.57 8.01
CA SER A 550 -12.40 24.53 7.41
C SER A 550 -13.14 23.18 7.40
N VAL A 551 -13.67 22.74 8.54
CA VAL A 551 -14.40 21.46 8.64
C VAL A 551 -15.56 21.39 7.63
N LEU A 552 -16.32 22.47 7.48
CA LEU A 552 -17.50 22.46 6.62
C LEU A 552 -17.16 22.50 5.13
N CYS A 553 -16.05 23.13 4.75
CA CYS A 553 -15.67 23.24 3.35
C CYS A 553 -14.78 22.07 2.90
N GLU A 554 -13.99 21.45 3.79
CA GLU A 554 -13.13 20.30 3.48
C GLU A 554 -13.94 19.03 3.24
N SER A 555 -15.07 18.86 3.94
CA SER A 555 -15.85 17.63 3.90
C SER A 555 -16.79 17.52 2.70
N THR A 556 -16.89 18.55 1.86
CA THR A 556 -17.89 18.65 0.81
C THR A 556 -17.25 18.55 -0.56
N THR A 557 -17.74 17.62 -1.39
CA THR A 557 -17.21 17.36 -2.74
C THR A 557 -18.06 17.98 -3.85
N SER A 558 -19.24 18.52 -3.51
CA SER A 558 -20.16 19.14 -4.47
C SER A 558 -20.78 20.43 -3.93
N ARG A 559 -21.19 21.32 -4.84
CA ARG A 559 -21.89 22.57 -4.52
C ARG A 559 -23.18 22.30 -3.73
N GLU A 560 -23.93 21.28 -4.14
CA GLU A 560 -25.17 20.89 -3.48
C GLU A 560 -24.91 20.40 -2.05
N GLN A 561 -23.78 19.71 -1.82
CA GLN A 561 -23.37 19.29 -0.47
C GLN A 561 -22.97 20.49 0.39
N VAL A 562 -22.22 21.47 -0.13
CA VAL A 562 -21.90 22.70 0.62
C VAL A 562 -23.17 23.43 1.03
N GLU A 563 -24.10 23.63 0.10
CA GLU A 563 -25.36 24.32 0.40
C GLU A 563 -26.24 23.54 1.39
N ALA A 564 -26.21 22.20 1.36
CA ALA A 564 -26.94 21.34 2.29
C ALA A 564 -26.29 21.34 3.68
N ALA A 565 -24.98 21.09 3.76
CA ALA A 565 -24.18 21.12 4.98
C ALA A 565 -24.34 22.44 5.70
N LEU A 566 -24.28 23.55 4.98
CA LEU A 566 -24.41 24.88 5.56
C LEU A 566 -25.82 25.21 6.03
N ARG A 567 -26.85 24.81 5.28
CA ARG A 567 -28.24 24.92 5.75
C ARG A 567 -28.45 24.13 7.03
N CYS A 568 -27.93 22.90 7.08
CA CYS A 568 -27.95 22.06 8.28
C CYS A 568 -27.22 22.74 9.44
N ALA A 569 -26.01 23.25 9.23
CA ALA A 569 -25.19 23.88 10.25
C ALA A 569 -25.86 25.13 10.84
N VAL A 570 -26.38 26.01 9.98
CA VAL A 570 -27.08 27.24 10.41
C VAL A 570 -28.37 26.87 11.15
N GLU A 571 -29.16 25.93 10.64
CA GLU A 571 -30.40 25.50 11.30
C GLU A 571 -30.13 24.82 12.65
N ALA A 572 -29.12 23.96 12.72
CA ALA A 572 -28.68 23.32 13.96
C ALA A 572 -28.21 24.37 14.98
N SER A 573 -27.41 25.35 14.57
CA SER A 573 -26.90 26.39 15.48
C SER A 573 -27.99 27.36 15.98
N THR A 574 -29.04 27.61 15.18
CA THR A 574 -30.06 28.62 15.49
C THR A 574 -31.29 28.04 16.19
N ARG A 575 -31.66 26.79 15.88
CA ARG A 575 -32.90 26.17 16.38
C ARG A 575 -32.69 25.21 17.54
N MET A 576 -31.46 24.71 17.76
CA MET A 576 -31.19 23.83 18.88
C MET A 576 -30.93 24.67 20.13
N THR A 577 -31.88 24.70 21.07
CA THR A 577 -31.67 25.25 22.42
C THR A 577 -30.83 24.32 23.31
N PHE A 578 -30.14 23.33 22.71
CA PHE A 578 -29.31 22.40 23.44
C PHE A 578 -28.11 23.18 24.02
N PRO A 579 -27.97 23.30 25.35
CA PRO A 579 -27.12 24.32 25.96
C PRO A 579 -25.60 24.12 25.79
N LYS A 580 -25.15 23.27 24.85
CA LYS A 580 -23.72 22.90 24.68
C LYS A 580 -23.29 22.53 23.25
N LEU A 581 -24.17 22.61 22.23
CA LEU A 581 -23.72 22.33 20.86
C LEU A 581 -22.96 23.57 20.34
N THR A 582 -21.65 23.44 20.12
CA THR A 582 -20.84 24.51 19.53
C THR A 582 -21.07 24.55 18.02
N LYS A 583 -20.67 25.66 17.37
CA LYS A 583 -20.71 25.77 15.91
C LYS A 583 -19.85 24.68 15.25
N LEU A 584 -18.72 24.31 15.87
CA LEU A 584 -17.86 23.22 15.40
C LEU A 584 -18.58 21.87 15.40
N HIS A 585 -19.31 21.54 16.47
CA HIS A 585 -20.10 20.32 16.51
C HIS A 585 -21.21 20.31 15.44
N ALA A 586 -21.83 21.46 15.16
CA ALA A 586 -22.79 21.58 14.06
C ALA A 586 -22.12 21.38 12.69
N ALA A 587 -20.92 21.92 12.48
CA ALA A 587 -20.14 21.75 11.25
C ALA A 587 -19.77 20.27 11.03
N GLN A 588 -19.20 19.60 12.04
CA GLN A 588 -18.81 18.17 11.98
C GLN A 588 -20.00 17.25 11.70
N LEU A 589 -21.16 17.57 12.27
CA LEU A 589 -22.38 16.80 12.10
C LEU A 589 -22.96 16.94 10.69
N CYS A 590 -22.91 18.15 10.14
CA CYS A 590 -23.46 18.48 8.82
C CYS A 590 -22.44 18.31 7.68
N ALA A 591 -21.19 18.00 7.98
CA ALA A 591 -20.10 17.81 7.03
C ALA A 591 -20.41 16.75 5.95
N TYR A 592 -21.18 15.72 6.31
CA TYR A 592 -21.58 14.60 5.45
C TYR A 592 -23.03 14.73 4.94
N GLU A 593 -23.66 15.90 5.13
CA GLU A 593 -25.04 16.16 4.74
C GLU A 593 -25.16 16.16 3.21
N THR A 594 -25.72 15.11 2.64
CA THR A 594 -26.22 15.18 1.26
C THR A 594 -27.57 15.90 1.23
N ALA A 595 -28.04 16.30 0.04
CA ALA A 595 -29.33 16.99 -0.14
C ALA A 595 -30.58 16.26 0.43
N LYS A 596 -30.43 15.03 0.96
CA LYS A 596 -31.49 14.19 1.56
C LYS A 596 -31.14 13.64 2.95
N SER A 597 -30.28 14.31 3.71
CA SER A 597 -29.78 13.80 5.00
C SER A 597 -30.82 13.78 6.15
N PRO A 598 -30.80 12.76 7.03
CA PRO A 598 -31.65 12.63 8.22
C PRO A 598 -31.09 13.30 9.48
N VAL A 599 -29.94 13.99 9.42
CA VAL A 599 -29.26 14.56 10.60
C VAL A 599 -30.16 15.50 11.39
N MET A 600 -30.90 16.39 10.72
CA MET A 600 -31.85 17.27 11.39
C MET A 600 -33.02 16.50 12.04
N ALA A 601 -33.40 15.34 11.50
CA ALA A 601 -34.38 14.46 12.12
C ALA A 601 -33.79 13.75 13.35
N CYS A 602 -32.54 13.29 13.28
CA CYS A 602 -31.81 12.73 14.41
C CYS A 602 -31.71 13.73 15.57
N LEU A 603 -31.24 14.96 15.28
CA LEU A 603 -31.12 15.99 16.29
C LEU A 603 -32.48 16.36 16.92
N LYS A 604 -33.56 16.38 16.14
CA LYS A 604 -34.92 16.59 16.66
C LYS A 604 -35.34 15.49 17.63
N GLU A 605 -35.08 14.22 17.31
CA GLU A 605 -35.39 13.10 18.22
C GLU A 605 -34.52 13.11 19.48
N VAL A 606 -33.22 13.43 19.35
CA VAL A 606 -32.32 13.60 20.51
C VAL A 606 -32.85 14.70 21.43
N ASN A 607 -33.22 15.86 20.86
CA ASN A 607 -33.76 16.97 21.64
C ASN A 607 -35.11 16.63 22.29
N ARG A 608 -35.96 15.87 21.60
CA ARG A 608 -37.25 15.38 22.13
C ARG A 608 -37.04 14.40 23.30
N GLY A 609 -36.08 13.49 23.19
CA GLY A 609 -35.71 12.55 24.25
C GLY A 609 -35.16 13.24 25.49
N VAL A 610 -34.30 14.25 25.29
CA VAL A 610 -33.73 15.05 26.39
C VAL A 610 -34.80 15.90 27.08
N SER A 611 -35.71 16.51 26.32
CA SER A 611 -36.82 17.31 26.87
C SER A 611 -37.86 16.46 27.61
N ALA A 612 -38.04 15.19 27.23
CA ALA A 612 -38.98 14.28 27.87
C ALA A 612 -38.43 13.64 29.16
N SER A 613 -37.12 13.65 29.38
CA SER A 613 -36.50 13.11 30.59
C SER A 613 -36.51 14.16 31.72
N SER A 614 -37.48 14.06 32.62
CA SER A 614 -37.53 14.89 33.85
C SER A 614 -36.44 14.55 34.88
N ASN A 615 -35.68 13.46 34.66
CA ASN A 615 -34.55 13.08 35.50
C ASN A 615 -33.23 13.59 34.92
N SER A 616 -32.56 14.44 35.69
CA SER A 616 -31.33 15.19 35.36
C SER A 616 -30.05 14.35 35.22
N ALA A 617 -30.13 13.03 35.15
CA ALA A 617 -28.97 12.15 35.35
C ALA A 617 -28.21 11.73 34.07
N TYR A 618 -28.77 11.94 32.88
CA TYR A 618 -28.11 11.57 31.61
C TYR A 618 -27.82 12.81 30.77
N LEU A 619 -26.66 13.43 31.02
CA LEU A 619 -26.13 14.49 30.17
C LEU A 619 -25.42 13.84 28.97
N LEU A 620 -26.10 13.77 27.83
CA LEU A 620 -25.43 13.48 26.56
C LEU A 620 -24.38 14.56 26.30
N THR A 621 -23.13 14.15 26.06
CA THR A 621 -22.10 15.10 25.65
C THR A 621 -22.31 15.45 24.17
N PRO A 622 -21.94 16.66 23.73
CA PRO A 622 -22.05 17.04 22.32
C PRO A 622 -21.37 16.05 21.36
N GLU A 623 -20.23 15.48 21.75
CA GLU A 623 -19.48 14.50 20.96
C GLU A 623 -20.27 13.20 20.80
N THR A 624 -21.00 12.80 21.85
CA THR A 624 -21.90 11.63 21.80
C THR A 624 -23.05 11.89 20.82
N VAL A 625 -23.60 13.10 20.79
CA VAL A 625 -24.66 13.49 19.84
C VAL A 625 -24.13 13.49 18.41
N VAL A 626 -22.93 14.04 18.18
CA VAL A 626 -22.27 14.02 16.87
C VAL A 626 -22.08 12.59 16.38
N HIS A 627 -21.52 11.72 17.22
CA HIS A 627 -21.27 10.32 16.87
C HIS A 627 -22.56 9.53 16.61
N VAL A 628 -23.61 9.72 17.41
CA VAL A 628 -24.89 9.01 17.22
C VAL A 628 -25.57 9.44 15.92
N CYS A 629 -25.55 10.74 15.61
CA CYS A 629 -26.24 11.26 14.43
C CYS A 629 -25.42 11.13 13.14
N SER A 630 -24.09 11.07 13.19
CA SER A 630 -23.25 10.82 12.01
C SER A 630 -23.38 9.37 11.51
N LEU A 631 -23.49 8.39 12.42
CA LEU A 631 -23.68 6.98 12.08
C LEU A 631 -25.07 6.66 11.49
N GLY A 632 -26.07 7.51 11.71
CA GLY A 632 -27.44 7.30 11.21
C GLY A 632 -27.62 7.64 9.72
N GLY A 633 -26.64 8.27 9.07
CA GLY A 633 -26.74 8.79 7.71
C GLY A 633 -26.47 7.78 6.58
N SER A 634 -25.84 6.64 6.86
CA SER A 634 -25.39 5.68 5.83
C SER A 634 -26.44 4.61 5.45
N GLY A 635 -27.69 4.77 5.85
CA GLY A 635 -28.76 3.79 5.56
C GLY A 635 -29.32 3.94 4.14
N GLU A 636 -28.77 3.19 3.17
CA GLU A 636 -29.41 3.01 1.86
C GLU A 636 -30.77 2.32 2.00
N ASN A 637 -31.83 2.98 1.50
CA ASN A 637 -33.14 2.38 1.31
C ASN A 637 -33.11 1.46 0.06
N VAL A 638 -32.75 0.18 0.23
CA VAL A 638 -32.95 -0.85 -0.80
C VAL A 638 -34.40 -1.31 -0.76
N ASN A 639 -35.16 -0.97 -1.79
CA ASN A 639 -36.55 -1.38 -1.97
C ASN A 639 -36.66 -2.26 -3.22
N THR A 640 -36.46 -3.58 -3.10
CA THR A 640 -36.73 -4.55 -4.18
C THR A 640 -37.29 -5.87 -3.66
N LYS A 641 -38.38 -6.32 -4.30
CA LYS A 641 -38.99 -7.65 -4.19
C LYS A 641 -38.17 -8.65 -5.03
N THR A 642 -37.87 -9.81 -4.42
CA THR A 642 -37.58 -11.14 -5.03
C THR A 642 -36.56 -11.26 -6.17
N HIS A 643 -35.33 -11.71 -5.86
CA HIS A 643 -34.68 -12.97 -6.32
C HIS A 643 -33.23 -13.06 -5.77
N SER A 644 -32.82 -14.23 -5.26
CA SER A 644 -31.42 -14.61 -4.98
C SER A 644 -30.56 -14.59 -6.28
N PRO A 645 -29.20 -14.45 -6.27
CA PRO A 645 -28.28 -15.08 -5.31
C PRO A 645 -27.00 -14.32 -4.87
N THR A 646 -26.44 -14.80 -3.74
CA THR A 646 -25.03 -14.85 -3.26
C THR A 646 -24.00 -13.79 -3.65
N HIS A 647 -23.50 -13.04 -2.65
CA HIS A 647 -22.08 -12.74 -2.41
C HIS A 647 -21.86 -12.35 -0.92
N THR A 648 -20.75 -12.80 -0.33
CA THR A 648 -20.31 -12.58 1.07
C THR A 648 -19.29 -11.44 1.17
N PRO A 649 -19.35 -10.56 2.21
CA PRO A 649 -18.26 -9.65 2.54
C PRO A 649 -17.44 -10.09 3.76
N SER A 650 -16.16 -9.75 3.73
CA SER A 650 -15.13 -9.91 4.76
C SER A 650 -15.33 -8.96 5.94
N SER A 651 -14.98 -9.40 7.16
CA SER A 651 -15.08 -8.60 8.39
C SER A 651 -13.78 -8.60 9.19
N HIS A 652 -13.29 -7.41 9.52
CA HIS A 652 -12.53 -7.15 10.75
C HIS A 652 -13.33 -6.19 11.62
N THR A 653 -13.36 -6.40 12.94
CA THR A 653 -13.80 -5.39 13.90
C THR A 653 -12.88 -5.32 15.11
N HIS A 654 -12.49 -4.08 15.43
CA HIS A 654 -12.00 -3.64 16.72
C HIS A 654 -13.13 -3.57 17.76
N THR A 655 -12.76 -3.70 19.03
CA THR A 655 -13.60 -3.62 20.22
C THR A 655 -14.24 -2.24 20.42
N ASN A 656 -15.57 -2.17 20.49
CA ASN A 656 -16.30 -0.99 20.99
C ASN A 656 -17.55 -1.36 21.79
N THR A 657 -17.86 -0.54 22.79
CA THR A 657 -19.05 -0.60 23.64
C THR A 657 -20.33 -0.33 22.82
N HIS A 658 -21.30 -1.24 22.82
CA HIS A 658 -22.51 -1.13 22.00
C HIS A 658 -23.65 -0.35 22.65
N ILE A 659 -24.13 0.71 21.96
CA ILE A 659 -25.48 1.28 22.08
C ILE A 659 -26.33 0.65 20.96
N ALA A 660 -27.44 -0.01 21.30
CA ALA A 660 -28.32 -0.63 20.31
C ALA A 660 -29.37 0.38 19.80
N VAL A 661 -29.31 0.72 18.51
CA VAL A 661 -30.36 1.47 17.79
C VAL A 661 -31.13 0.47 16.92
N THR A 662 -32.41 0.27 17.19
CA THR A 662 -33.27 -0.61 16.38
C THR A 662 -34.18 0.22 15.48
N ASN A 663 -34.09 0.02 14.17
CA ASN A 663 -34.91 0.70 13.17
C ASN A 663 -36.29 0.01 13.05
N THR A 664 -37.33 0.64 13.57
CA THR A 664 -38.72 0.20 13.39
C THR A 664 -39.53 1.37 12.84
N ASN A 665 -39.73 1.39 11.51
CA ASN A 665 -40.42 2.37 10.64
C ASN A 665 -39.57 3.49 9.99
N PRO A 666 -39.86 3.85 8.72
CA PRO A 666 -39.19 4.94 8.03
C PRO A 666 -39.67 6.27 8.63
N GLY A 667 -38.89 6.80 9.57
CA GLY A 667 -39.12 8.12 10.16
C GLY A 667 -38.98 8.23 11.69
N ALA A 668 -38.60 7.17 12.42
CA ALA A 668 -38.43 7.26 13.87
C ALA A 668 -37.17 6.53 14.36
N CYS A 669 -36.15 7.29 14.80
CA CYS A 669 -35.08 6.76 15.64
C CYS A 669 -35.56 6.68 17.09
N LEU A 670 -35.85 5.48 17.57
CA LEU A 670 -36.17 5.23 18.98
C LEU A 670 -34.92 4.69 19.69
N VAL A 671 -34.27 5.54 20.50
CA VAL A 671 -33.20 5.11 21.42
C VAL A 671 -33.86 4.52 22.68
N LYS A 672 -33.88 3.19 22.82
CA LYS A 672 -34.27 2.52 24.06
C LYS A 672 -33.03 2.31 24.95
N LEU A 673 -32.90 3.11 26.01
CA LEU A 673 -31.99 2.81 27.12
C LEU A 673 -32.65 1.73 28.00
N ALA A 674 -32.15 0.50 27.93
CA ALA A 674 -32.62 -0.60 28.77
C ALA A 674 -32.08 -0.44 30.20
N THR A 675 -32.98 -0.27 31.17
CA THR A 675 -32.67 -0.32 32.61
C THR A 675 -32.54 -1.77 33.06
N TYR A 676 -31.32 -2.22 33.36
CA TYR A 676 -31.11 -3.48 34.09
C TYR A 676 -31.16 -3.24 35.61
N SER A 677 -32.10 -3.92 36.26
CA SER A 677 -32.32 -3.93 37.71
C SER A 677 -31.12 -4.55 38.44
N ALA A 678 -30.71 -3.90 39.53
CA ALA A 678 -29.54 -4.24 40.32
C ALA A 678 -29.70 -5.55 41.11
N SER A 679 -28.68 -6.40 41.05
CA SER A 679 -28.37 -7.37 42.09
C SER A 679 -26.85 -7.47 42.26
N LYS A 680 -26.36 -6.68 43.22
CA LYS A 680 -25.22 -6.95 44.12
C LYS A 680 -23.91 -7.46 43.47
N LEU A 681 -23.04 -6.52 43.09
CA LEU A 681 -21.60 -6.72 42.98
C LEU A 681 -20.89 -5.61 43.76
N ILE A 682 -20.15 -6.02 44.79
CA ILE A 682 -19.23 -5.19 45.56
C ILE A 682 -18.01 -4.96 44.66
N PHE A 683 -17.77 -3.72 44.25
CA PHE A 683 -16.52 -3.32 43.62
C PHE A 683 -15.57 -2.83 44.72
N ASP A 684 -14.51 -3.58 44.95
CA ASP A 684 -13.32 -3.10 45.65
C ASP A 684 -12.52 -2.23 44.68
N ALA A 685 -12.33 -0.97 45.06
CA ALA A 685 -11.58 0.01 44.32
C ALA A 685 -10.08 -0.17 44.59
N THR A 686 -9.31 -0.53 43.57
CA THR A 686 -7.87 -0.23 43.53
C THR A 686 -7.49 0.28 42.15
N VAL A 687 -7.20 1.57 42.11
CA VAL A 687 -6.58 2.32 41.01
C VAL A 687 -5.10 1.94 40.95
N PRO A 688 -4.53 1.81 39.74
CA PRO A 688 -3.21 2.38 39.50
C PRO A 688 -3.28 3.43 38.40
N GLN A 689 -2.91 4.65 38.78
CA GLN A 689 -2.42 5.68 37.88
C GLN A 689 -1.16 5.15 37.20
N ASN A 690 -1.12 5.20 35.86
CA ASN A 690 0.01 5.62 35.03
C ASN A 690 -0.20 5.08 33.60
N ILE A 691 -0.25 5.98 32.63
CA ILE A 691 0.55 6.02 31.39
C ILE A 691 -0.09 7.09 30.48
N CYS A 692 0.45 8.30 30.57
CA CYS A 692 0.51 9.26 29.47
C CYS A 692 2.01 9.55 29.27
N ALA A 693 2.60 9.03 28.21
CA ALA A 693 3.81 9.55 27.56
C ALA A 693 4.11 8.70 26.33
N HIS A 694 3.67 9.15 25.15
CA HIS A 694 4.37 8.86 23.91
C HIS A 694 5.00 10.18 23.46
N ALA A 695 6.33 10.20 23.46
CA ALA A 695 7.16 11.17 22.77
C ALA A 695 8.16 10.38 21.93
N GLU A 696 8.41 10.92 20.75
CA GLU A 696 9.21 10.42 19.64
C GLU A 696 10.67 10.13 20.00
N TYR A 697 11.22 9.11 19.33
CA TYR A 697 12.57 9.13 18.75
C TYR A 697 12.64 8.18 17.56
#